data_AF-M7SK64-F1
#
_entry.id   AF-M7SK64-F1
#
_cell.length_a   1.000
_cell.length_b   1.000
_cell.length_c   1.000
_cell.angle_alpha   90.00
_cell.angle_beta   90.00
_cell.angle_gamma   90.00
#
_symmetry.space_group_name_H-M   'P 1'
#
loop_
_entity.id
_entity.type
_entity.pdbx_description
1 polymer ?
#
loop_
_entity_poly.entity_id
_entity_poly.type
_entity_poly.pdbx_seq_one_letter_code
_entity_poly.pdbx_strand_id
1 'polypeptide(L)'
;MASLDIIDHSPHHPDPSPPVPTASNLILIDNYDSFTWNIYQYLVLEGAKVTVYRNDQITVDELVAKNPTQLVVSPGPGHPISDSGISRDAIRHFAGKIPIFGVCMGQQCIFDVYGGDVSSAGEILHGKTSPLAHDSKGVYAGLAQDLPVTRYHSLAGTHVTLPQCLEVTSWIPKADGSKGVIMGVRHKEYAIEGVQFHPESILSKDGRTMIKNFLHLQGGTWAENERLQKLAAASSVAEAISKPPTTTPKKNNILQQIYARRRELVAAQKEIPSQRPRDLEAAYELNAAPPAIPFVQRLRQSPFDISLMAEIKRGSPSKGIFALDIDAPSQAKKYALAGASVISVLTEPDWFKGSIEDLRAVRQVLQGMPNRPAILRKEFIFEEYQILEARLAGADTVLLIVKMLDADTLARLYKYSLALGMEPLVEVQNAEEMATAVKLGAKVIGVNNRNLESFEVDLSTTTRLRSLVPRETLICALSGINTHDDVVANHKDGVNAVLVGESIMRAPDASQFIQQLCAGPEAAAAAAAAEAARKPDPLLVKICGTRTVEGALAAAEAGADMVGMILVPNRKRTVSDEAAKAISAAIHSFSRPTASPATTTTTIPTNQAIDFFATASTKLAHPTHARPLLVGVFLDQPLATILELQRRYALDIVQLHGSEPLEWASSSSAIPVPVLRRFAPGEPGLGARGYHAAPLFDSGSAGGSGQLLDAVAVKAALQGDSELRVVLAGGLEPGNVAEVVGAAGKDAARIIGVDVSSGVEEDGPDGPRQSLEKIREFVKAAKGVVR
;
A
#
# COMPACT_ATOMS: atom_id res chain seq x y z
N MET A 1 -25.36 0.97 9.45
CA MET A 1 -25.53 0.31 10.76
C MET A 1 -24.46 0.88 11.67
N ALA A 2 -24.83 1.38 12.87
CA ALA A 2 -23.85 1.77 13.88
C ALA A 2 -22.99 0.55 14.23
N SER A 3 -21.68 0.73 14.39
CA SER A 3 -20.79 -0.34 14.83
C SER A 3 -21.33 -0.91 16.14
N LEU A 4 -21.59 -2.22 16.16
CA LEU A 4 -21.69 -2.93 17.42
C LEU A 4 -20.30 -2.84 18.05
N ASP A 5 -20.15 -2.11 19.16
CA ASP A 5 -18.94 -2.04 19.97
C ASP A 5 -18.66 -3.42 20.58
N ILE A 6 -18.17 -4.35 19.76
CA ILE A 6 -17.64 -5.62 20.24
C ILE A 6 -16.30 -5.29 20.91
N ILE A 7 -16.27 -5.37 22.23
CA ILE A 7 -15.06 -5.20 23.02
C ILE A 7 -14.14 -6.40 22.72
N ASP A 8 -13.03 -6.13 22.03
CA ASP A 8 -11.99 -7.09 21.70
C ASP A 8 -10.75 -6.82 22.58
N HIS A 9 -10.43 -7.78 23.45
CA HIS A 9 -9.23 -7.78 24.29
C HIS A 9 -8.10 -8.64 23.69
N SER A 10 -8.27 -9.15 22.48
CA SER A 10 -7.19 -9.83 21.77
C SER A 10 -6.05 -8.86 21.47
N PRO A 11 -4.80 -9.34 21.48
CA PRO A 11 -3.69 -8.49 21.10
C PRO A 11 -3.77 -8.10 19.62
N HIS A 12 -3.84 -6.80 19.34
CA HIS A 12 -3.73 -6.27 17.98
C HIS A 12 -2.25 -6.17 17.60
N HIS A 13 -1.77 -7.08 16.74
CA HIS A 13 -0.36 -7.17 16.28
C HIS A 13 0.68 -7.26 17.41
N PRO A 14 0.60 -8.28 18.28
CA PRO A 14 1.55 -8.41 19.37
C PRO A 14 2.95 -8.75 18.87
N ASP A 15 3.93 -7.91 19.22
CA ASP A 15 5.32 -8.32 19.16
C ASP A 15 5.55 -9.46 20.17
N PRO A 16 6.29 -10.51 19.79
CA PRO A 16 6.66 -11.55 20.73
C PRO A 16 7.57 -10.96 21.81
N SER A 17 7.22 -11.19 23.07
CA SER A 17 8.09 -10.96 24.21
C SER A 17 9.41 -11.71 24.01
N PRO A 18 10.54 -11.19 24.51
CA PRO A 18 11.82 -11.91 24.48
C PRO A 18 11.68 -13.31 25.08
N PRO A 19 12.50 -14.29 24.63
CA PRO A 19 12.47 -15.64 25.19
C PRO A 19 12.58 -15.64 26.72
N VAL A 20 11.66 -16.32 27.38
CA VAL A 20 11.63 -16.43 28.84
C VAL A 20 12.49 -17.64 29.24
N PRO A 21 13.61 -17.45 29.97
CA PRO A 21 14.55 -18.54 30.24
C PRO A 21 13.93 -19.71 31.00
N THR A 22 12.99 -19.42 31.91
CA THR A 22 12.26 -20.45 32.65
C THR A 22 11.39 -21.30 31.73
N ALA A 23 10.94 -20.77 30.59
CA ALA A 23 10.04 -21.43 29.64
C ALA A 23 10.71 -21.86 28.34
N SER A 24 11.94 -22.39 28.43
CA SER A 24 12.73 -22.81 27.28
C SER A 24 12.29 -24.13 26.63
N ASN A 25 11.44 -24.93 27.29
CA ASN A 25 10.90 -26.17 26.75
C ASN A 25 9.53 -26.51 27.40
N LEU A 26 8.53 -25.69 27.09
CA LEU A 26 7.17 -25.88 27.60
C LEU A 26 6.42 -26.92 26.77
N ILE A 27 5.74 -27.85 27.44
CA ILE A 27 4.84 -28.80 26.78
C ILE A 27 3.39 -28.39 27.00
N LEU A 28 2.62 -28.33 25.91
CA LEU A 28 1.17 -28.14 25.90
C LEU A 28 0.49 -29.46 25.52
N ILE A 29 -0.32 -30.02 26.42
CA ILE A 29 -1.19 -31.16 26.11
C ILE A 29 -2.50 -30.63 25.53
N ASP A 30 -2.77 -30.97 24.26
CA ASP A 30 -3.99 -30.66 23.52
C ASP A 30 -5.06 -31.71 23.78
N ASN A 31 -6.15 -31.29 24.42
CA ASN A 31 -7.33 -32.10 24.66
C ASN A 31 -8.43 -31.86 23.61
N TYR A 32 -8.08 -31.55 22.37
CA TYR A 32 -8.98 -31.41 21.22
C TYR A 32 -9.98 -30.25 21.34
N ASP A 33 -9.58 -29.13 21.94
CA ASP A 33 -10.37 -27.91 21.97
C ASP A 33 -10.00 -26.93 20.86
N SER A 34 -10.99 -26.20 20.36
CA SER A 34 -10.78 -25.19 19.30
C SER A 34 -9.89 -24.03 19.75
N PHE A 35 -9.76 -23.78 21.06
CA PHE A 35 -8.97 -22.70 21.63
C PHE A 35 -7.54 -23.12 22.03
N THR A 36 -7.14 -24.39 21.88
CA THR A 36 -5.76 -24.83 22.21
C THR A 36 -4.70 -24.01 21.47
N TRP A 37 -4.94 -23.67 20.21
CA TRP A 37 -3.98 -22.89 19.41
C TRP A 37 -3.93 -21.41 19.79
N ASN A 38 -4.98 -20.86 20.41
CA ASN A 38 -4.95 -19.51 20.98
C ASN A 38 -4.07 -19.49 22.24
N ILE A 39 -4.13 -20.55 23.07
CA ILE A 39 -3.21 -20.73 24.21
C ILE A 39 -1.77 -20.87 23.70
N TYR A 40 -1.53 -21.72 22.69
CA TYR A 40 -0.21 -21.84 22.05
C TYR A 40 0.31 -20.48 21.59
N GLN A 41 -0.54 -19.70 20.90
CA GLN A 41 -0.18 -18.37 20.43
C GLN A 41 0.20 -17.45 21.59
N TYR A 42 -0.59 -17.38 22.66
CA TYR A 42 -0.28 -16.54 23.82
C TYR A 42 1.01 -16.97 24.51
N LEU A 43 1.27 -18.26 24.65
CA LEU A 43 2.52 -18.79 25.23
C LEU A 43 3.74 -18.38 24.40
N VAL A 44 3.69 -18.54 23.07
CA VAL A 44 4.78 -18.15 22.16
C VAL A 44 4.98 -16.63 22.16
N LEU A 45 3.89 -15.87 22.12
CA LEU A 45 3.94 -14.41 22.20
C LEU A 45 4.48 -13.88 23.53
N GLU A 46 4.36 -14.64 24.62
CA GLU A 46 4.98 -14.31 25.90
C GLU A 46 6.39 -14.88 26.06
N GLY A 47 6.99 -15.43 25.01
CA GLY A 47 8.40 -15.82 24.96
C GLY A 47 8.68 -17.28 25.33
N ALA A 48 7.67 -18.15 25.41
CA ALA A 48 7.87 -19.58 25.62
C ALA A 48 8.25 -20.31 24.33
N LYS A 49 9.09 -21.34 24.45
CA LYS A 49 9.28 -22.35 23.39
C LYS A 49 8.35 -23.52 23.67
N VAL A 50 7.31 -23.67 22.84
CA VAL A 50 6.20 -24.60 23.10
C VAL A 50 6.22 -25.80 22.14
N THR A 51 6.07 -27.01 22.68
CA THR A 51 5.79 -28.23 21.92
C THR A 51 4.40 -28.75 22.29
N VAL A 52 3.58 -29.05 21.29
CA VAL A 52 2.19 -29.50 21.49
C VAL A 52 2.07 -30.99 21.24
N TYR A 53 1.42 -31.71 22.14
CA TYR A 53 1.06 -33.12 21.97
C TYR A 53 -0.42 -33.33 22.27
N ARG A 54 -1.12 -34.09 21.42
CA ARG A 54 -2.50 -34.50 21.71
C ARG A 54 -2.52 -35.50 22.86
N ASN A 55 -3.58 -35.44 23.66
CA ASN A 55 -3.72 -36.21 24.91
C ASN A 55 -3.74 -37.75 24.75
N ASP A 56 -3.79 -38.25 23.51
CA ASP A 56 -3.78 -39.66 23.15
C ASP A 56 -2.64 -40.04 22.19
N GLN A 57 -1.77 -39.08 21.82
CA GLN A 57 -0.66 -39.28 20.86
C GLN A 57 0.73 -39.29 21.52
N ILE A 58 0.80 -39.26 22.85
CA ILE A 58 2.04 -39.37 23.61
C ILE A 58 1.77 -40.06 24.94
N THR A 59 2.71 -40.85 25.42
CA THR A 59 2.68 -41.47 26.74
C THR A 59 3.38 -40.61 27.80
N VAL A 60 3.11 -40.87 29.08
CA VAL A 60 3.78 -40.14 30.17
C VAL A 60 5.30 -40.37 30.15
N ASP A 61 5.77 -41.58 29.86
CA ASP A 61 7.20 -41.89 29.79
C ASP A 61 7.89 -41.14 28.64
N GLU A 62 7.23 -41.03 27.49
CA GLU A 62 7.73 -40.22 26.37
C GLU A 62 7.77 -38.74 26.72
N LEU A 63 6.78 -38.21 27.45
CA LEU A 63 6.80 -36.84 27.96
C LEU A 63 7.96 -36.60 28.91
N VAL A 64 8.24 -37.53 29.82
CA VAL A 64 9.39 -37.45 30.73
C VAL A 64 10.68 -37.37 29.95
N ALA A 65 10.83 -38.18 28.90
CA ALA A 65 12.02 -38.17 28.03
C ALA A 65 12.22 -36.83 27.29
N LYS A 66 11.20 -35.97 27.18
CA LYS A 66 11.33 -34.63 26.59
C LYS A 66 11.91 -33.58 27.53
N ASN A 67 12.08 -33.87 28.82
CA ASN A 67 12.56 -32.93 29.84
C ASN A 67 11.83 -31.57 29.80
N PRO A 68 10.49 -31.55 29.99
CA PRO A 68 9.74 -30.29 30.01
C PRO A 68 10.21 -29.36 31.13
N THR A 69 10.22 -28.06 30.86
CA THR A 69 10.43 -27.01 31.87
C THR A 69 9.12 -26.60 32.55
N GLN A 70 8.01 -26.69 31.84
CA GLN A 70 6.64 -26.49 32.32
C GLN A 70 5.67 -27.39 31.57
N LEU A 71 4.52 -27.63 32.19
CA LEU A 71 3.39 -28.31 31.59
C LEU A 71 2.16 -27.39 31.54
N VAL A 72 1.53 -27.29 30.38
CA VAL A 72 0.21 -26.68 30.22
C VAL A 72 -0.77 -27.75 29.75
N VAL A 73 -1.95 -27.82 30.36
CA VAL A 73 -3.04 -28.70 29.94
C VAL A 73 -4.17 -27.83 29.38
N SER A 74 -4.47 -28.00 28.11
CA SER A 74 -5.47 -27.21 27.39
C SER A 74 -6.91 -27.50 27.87
N PRO A 75 -7.87 -26.65 27.47
CA PRO A 75 -9.29 -26.99 27.48
C PRO A 75 -9.56 -28.23 26.62
N GLY A 76 -10.72 -28.83 26.82
CA GLY A 76 -11.22 -29.97 26.05
C GLY A 76 -12.70 -30.19 26.31
N PRO A 77 -13.41 -30.87 25.39
CA PRO A 77 -14.78 -31.27 25.61
C PRO A 77 -14.86 -32.45 26.60
N GLY A 78 -16.04 -32.67 27.18
CA GLY A 78 -16.32 -33.84 28.00
C GLY A 78 -15.94 -33.67 29.47
N HIS A 79 -15.57 -34.76 30.11
CA HIS A 79 -15.27 -34.84 31.54
C HIS A 79 -13.80 -35.25 31.77
N PRO A 80 -13.09 -34.67 32.76
CA PRO A 80 -11.67 -34.97 32.99
C PRO A 80 -11.38 -36.46 33.15
N ILE A 81 -12.27 -37.24 33.79
CA ILE A 81 -12.07 -38.68 34.01
C ILE A 81 -12.09 -39.49 32.69
N SER A 82 -12.99 -39.17 31.75
CA SER A 82 -13.24 -39.97 30.55
C SER A 82 -12.51 -39.47 29.31
N ASP A 83 -12.31 -38.15 29.19
CA ASP A 83 -12.01 -37.51 27.90
C ASP A 83 -10.64 -36.80 27.87
N SER A 84 -9.92 -36.75 29.00
CA SER A 84 -8.65 -36.00 29.10
C SER A 84 -7.38 -36.77 28.72
N GLY A 85 -7.52 -38.02 28.26
CA GLY A 85 -6.40 -38.87 27.88
C GLY A 85 -5.33 -38.93 28.97
N ILE A 86 -4.06 -38.70 28.61
CA ILE A 86 -2.93 -38.73 29.54
C ILE A 86 -2.86 -37.50 30.49
N SER A 87 -3.72 -36.50 30.35
CA SER A 87 -3.59 -35.22 31.08
C SER A 87 -3.55 -35.39 32.60
N ARG A 88 -4.42 -36.23 33.15
CA ARG A 88 -4.46 -36.51 34.61
C ARG A 88 -3.19 -37.20 35.09
N ASP A 89 -2.69 -38.16 34.31
CA ASP A 89 -1.49 -38.91 34.65
C ASP A 89 -0.22 -38.05 34.52
N ALA A 90 -0.18 -37.16 33.51
CA ALA A 90 0.87 -36.17 33.36
C ALA A 90 0.90 -35.19 34.55
N ILE A 91 -0.26 -34.65 34.96
CA ILE A 91 -0.35 -33.80 36.17
C ILE A 91 0.17 -34.55 37.39
N ARG A 92 -0.27 -35.78 37.61
CA ARG A 92 0.14 -36.61 38.76
C ARG A 92 1.64 -36.89 38.73
N HIS A 93 2.22 -37.11 37.56
CA HIS A 93 3.64 -37.37 37.39
C HIS A 93 4.51 -36.13 37.64
N PHE A 94 4.14 -34.98 37.07
CA PHE A 94 4.95 -33.76 37.08
C PHE A 94 4.72 -32.87 38.31
N ALA A 95 3.70 -33.17 39.13
CA ALA A 95 3.46 -32.48 40.39
C ALA A 95 4.71 -32.47 41.28
N GLY A 96 5.08 -31.31 41.81
CA GLY A 96 6.27 -31.15 42.64
C GLY A 96 7.60 -31.15 41.86
N LYS A 97 7.59 -31.34 40.53
CA LYS A 97 8.81 -31.36 39.68
C LYS A 97 8.96 -30.12 38.82
N ILE A 98 7.88 -29.69 38.16
CA ILE A 98 7.84 -28.51 37.29
C ILE A 98 6.55 -27.73 37.48
N PRO A 99 6.48 -26.44 37.08
CA PRO A 99 5.24 -25.69 37.09
C PRO A 99 4.19 -26.28 36.15
N ILE A 100 2.93 -26.32 36.61
CA ILE A 100 1.78 -26.84 35.84
C ILE A 100 0.67 -25.80 35.78
N PHE A 101 0.15 -25.54 34.57
CA PHE A 101 -1.01 -24.68 34.35
C PHE A 101 -2.15 -25.41 33.64
N GLY A 102 -3.37 -25.33 34.16
CA GLY A 102 -4.55 -25.95 33.55
C GLY A 102 -5.60 -24.91 33.15
N VAL A 103 -6.13 -25.01 31.93
CA VAL A 103 -7.22 -24.12 31.46
C VAL A 103 -8.48 -24.95 31.19
N CYS A 104 -9.62 -24.49 31.71
CA CYS A 104 -10.92 -25.15 31.63
C CYS A 104 -10.85 -26.64 32.04
N MET A 105 -10.90 -27.58 31.09
CA MET A 105 -10.71 -29.01 31.39
C MET A 105 -9.36 -29.31 32.05
N GLY A 106 -8.30 -28.55 31.75
CA GLY A 106 -7.02 -28.66 32.45
C GLY A 106 -7.12 -28.36 33.95
N GLN A 107 -7.88 -27.32 34.34
CA GLN A 107 -8.15 -27.05 35.76
C GLN A 107 -9.03 -28.15 36.38
N GLN A 108 -9.99 -28.67 35.63
CA GLN A 108 -10.84 -29.77 36.08
C GLN A 108 -10.02 -31.05 36.33
N CYS A 109 -9.02 -31.33 35.49
CA CYS A 109 -8.08 -32.42 35.70
C CYS A 109 -7.26 -32.22 36.99
N ILE A 110 -6.78 -30.99 37.26
CA ILE A 110 -6.09 -30.68 38.53
C ILE A 110 -7.03 -30.94 39.72
N PHE A 111 -8.27 -30.47 39.64
CA PHE A 111 -9.27 -30.65 40.70
C PHE A 111 -9.55 -32.14 40.99
N ASP A 112 -9.76 -32.92 39.94
CA ASP A 112 -10.04 -34.36 40.01
C ASP A 112 -8.83 -35.19 40.50
N VAL A 113 -7.62 -34.89 40.01
CA VAL A 113 -6.40 -35.62 40.41
C VAL A 113 -6.16 -35.59 41.93
N TYR A 114 -6.60 -34.52 42.59
CA TYR A 114 -6.50 -34.36 44.04
C TYR A 114 -7.78 -34.77 44.80
N GLY A 115 -8.73 -35.43 44.14
CA GLY A 115 -9.90 -36.05 44.76
C GLY A 115 -11.11 -35.13 44.87
N GLY A 116 -11.17 -34.04 44.10
CA GLY A 116 -12.33 -33.17 44.04
C GLY A 116 -13.29 -33.55 42.92
N ASP A 117 -14.59 -33.37 43.15
CA ASP A 117 -15.60 -33.69 42.14
C ASP A 117 -15.81 -32.53 41.17
N VAL A 118 -15.84 -32.86 39.88
CA VAL A 118 -16.26 -31.98 38.79
C VAL A 118 -17.70 -32.32 38.43
N SER A 119 -18.60 -31.37 38.57
CA SER A 119 -20.03 -31.58 38.33
C SER A 119 -20.66 -30.33 37.72
N SER A 120 -21.97 -30.34 37.51
CA SER A 120 -22.69 -29.20 36.92
C SER A 120 -22.38 -27.90 37.67
N ALA A 121 -21.96 -26.88 36.92
CA ALA A 121 -21.66 -25.54 37.45
C ALA A 121 -22.94 -24.79 37.90
N GLY A 122 -24.14 -25.36 37.70
CA GLY A 122 -25.43 -24.75 38.01
C GLY A 122 -25.92 -23.76 36.95
N GLU A 123 -25.02 -23.28 36.09
CA GLU A 123 -25.29 -22.38 34.97
C GLU A 123 -24.48 -22.83 33.74
N ILE A 124 -25.11 -22.78 32.55
CA ILE A 124 -24.46 -23.11 31.27
C ILE A 124 -24.13 -21.79 30.57
N LEU A 125 -22.84 -21.46 30.47
CA LEU A 125 -22.36 -20.21 29.87
C LEU A 125 -21.30 -20.52 28.83
N HIS A 126 -21.64 -20.29 27.55
CA HIS A 126 -20.75 -20.42 26.41
C HIS A 126 -20.63 -19.07 25.68
N GLY A 127 -19.41 -18.53 25.60
CA GLY A 127 -19.11 -17.30 24.88
C GLY A 127 -19.61 -16.03 25.56
N LYS A 128 -19.79 -16.06 26.88
CA LYS A 128 -20.20 -14.89 27.68
C LYS A 128 -19.14 -14.56 28.73
N THR A 129 -19.04 -13.27 29.06
CA THR A 129 -18.13 -12.77 30.09
C THR A 129 -18.80 -12.76 31.46
N SER A 130 -18.01 -12.90 32.52
CA SER A 130 -18.43 -12.68 33.92
C SER A 130 -17.34 -11.88 34.65
N PRO A 131 -17.70 -11.03 35.63
CA PRO A 131 -16.73 -10.30 36.43
C PRO A 131 -16.02 -11.24 37.41
N LEU A 132 -14.70 -11.36 37.28
CA LEU A 132 -13.89 -12.26 38.08
C LEU A 132 -13.41 -11.60 39.38
N ALA A 133 -13.66 -12.25 40.52
CA ALA A 133 -12.96 -11.95 41.77
C ALA A 133 -11.76 -12.90 41.94
N HIS A 134 -10.61 -12.40 42.38
CA HIS A 134 -9.38 -13.19 42.53
C HIS A 134 -8.49 -12.78 43.71
N ASP A 135 -7.57 -13.66 44.10
CA ASP A 135 -6.66 -13.45 45.24
C ASP A 135 -5.46 -12.52 44.95
N SER A 136 -5.26 -12.14 43.68
CA SER A 136 -4.18 -11.26 43.20
C SER A 136 -2.78 -11.85 43.35
N LYS A 137 -2.68 -13.17 43.46
CA LYS A 137 -1.43 -13.93 43.54
C LYS A 137 -1.25 -14.81 42.31
N GLY A 138 -0.07 -15.41 42.16
CA GLY A 138 0.21 -16.37 41.09
C GLY A 138 -0.08 -15.78 39.72
N VAL A 139 -0.89 -16.46 38.91
CA VAL A 139 -1.27 -15.96 37.58
C VAL A 139 -2.05 -14.64 37.62
N TYR A 140 -2.67 -14.27 38.74
CA TYR A 140 -3.40 -13.01 38.92
C TYR A 140 -2.54 -11.85 39.43
N ALA A 141 -1.23 -12.05 39.60
CA ALA A 141 -0.34 -11.01 40.11
C ALA A 141 -0.39 -9.76 39.20
N GLY A 142 -0.66 -8.60 39.81
CA GLY A 142 -0.71 -7.31 39.13
C GLY A 142 -1.99 -7.03 38.35
N LEU A 143 -3.03 -7.87 38.46
CA LEU A 143 -4.31 -7.68 37.77
C LEU A 143 -5.33 -6.94 38.65
N ALA A 144 -6.21 -6.18 38.00
CA ALA A 144 -7.33 -5.50 38.66
C ALA A 144 -8.45 -6.50 39.03
N GLN A 145 -9.26 -6.21 40.04
CA GLN A 145 -10.47 -6.99 40.33
C GLN A 145 -11.55 -6.77 39.26
N ASP A 146 -12.58 -7.63 39.27
CA ASP A 146 -13.76 -7.56 38.39
C ASP A 146 -13.42 -7.64 36.89
N LEU A 147 -12.36 -8.37 36.53
CA LEU A 147 -11.97 -8.58 35.13
C LEU A 147 -13.07 -9.30 34.38
N PRO A 148 -13.49 -8.82 33.19
CA PRO A 148 -14.36 -9.59 32.33
C PRO A 148 -13.60 -10.81 31.81
N VAL A 149 -14.07 -12.01 32.15
CA VAL A 149 -13.49 -13.29 31.70
C VAL A 149 -14.51 -14.16 31.00
N THR A 150 -14.09 -14.79 29.91
CA THR A 150 -14.97 -15.58 29.03
C THR A 150 -15.11 -17.01 29.52
N ARG A 151 -16.35 -17.49 29.57
CA ARG A 151 -16.71 -18.81 30.06
C ARG A 151 -17.25 -19.68 28.93
N TYR A 152 -16.81 -20.94 28.87
CA TYR A 152 -17.27 -21.97 27.95
C TYR A 152 -17.45 -23.31 28.67
N HIS A 153 -18.20 -23.31 29.78
CA HIS A 153 -18.31 -24.52 30.59
C HIS A 153 -19.72 -24.71 31.18
N SER A 154 -20.13 -25.97 31.24
CA SER A 154 -21.28 -26.46 31.99
C SER A 154 -20.86 -27.21 33.26
N LEU A 155 -19.59 -27.58 33.36
CA LEU A 155 -18.99 -28.28 34.49
C LEU A 155 -17.99 -27.38 35.23
N ALA A 156 -17.86 -27.55 36.54
CA ALA A 156 -16.84 -26.91 37.37
C ALA A 156 -16.57 -27.76 38.62
N GLY A 157 -15.43 -27.50 39.27
CA GLY A 157 -15.17 -28.05 40.61
C GLY A 157 -16.16 -27.48 41.64
N THR A 158 -16.51 -28.28 42.65
CA THR A 158 -17.47 -27.86 43.69
C THR A 158 -16.79 -27.42 44.98
N HIS A 159 -17.39 -26.47 45.71
CA HIS A 159 -16.89 -26.10 47.04
C HIS A 159 -17.00 -27.22 48.08
N VAL A 160 -17.97 -28.13 47.91
CA VAL A 160 -18.23 -29.24 48.85
C VAL A 160 -17.08 -30.25 48.83
N THR A 161 -16.52 -30.50 47.65
CA THR A 161 -15.46 -31.48 47.43
C THR A 161 -14.11 -30.83 47.14
N LEU A 162 -13.92 -29.56 47.52
CA LEU A 162 -12.64 -28.87 47.37
C LEU A 162 -11.53 -29.65 48.11
N PRO A 163 -10.52 -30.19 47.40
CA PRO A 163 -9.44 -30.92 48.05
C PRO A 163 -8.68 -30.07 49.05
N GLN A 164 -8.29 -30.66 50.19
CA GLN A 164 -7.59 -29.92 51.25
C GLN A 164 -6.24 -29.34 50.79
N CYS A 165 -5.59 -29.97 49.81
CA CYS A 165 -4.33 -29.49 49.23
C CYS A 165 -4.51 -28.36 48.20
N LEU A 166 -5.75 -28.06 47.79
CA LEU A 166 -6.06 -26.96 46.89
C LEU A 166 -6.65 -25.77 47.66
N GLU A 167 -6.43 -24.57 47.14
CA GLU A 167 -7.11 -23.35 47.55
C GLU A 167 -7.81 -22.71 46.34
N VAL A 168 -8.95 -22.06 46.57
CA VAL A 168 -9.68 -21.33 45.54
C VAL A 168 -9.04 -19.96 45.34
N THR A 169 -8.51 -19.71 44.14
CA THR A 169 -7.79 -18.48 43.80
C THR A 169 -8.65 -17.46 43.04
N SER A 170 -9.72 -17.90 42.37
CA SER A 170 -10.70 -17.00 41.78
C SER A 170 -12.10 -17.62 41.71
N TRP A 171 -13.13 -16.77 41.68
CA TRP A 171 -14.54 -17.17 41.66
C TRP A 171 -15.43 -16.09 41.03
N ILE A 172 -16.62 -16.49 40.57
CA ILE A 172 -17.70 -15.54 40.26
C ILE A 172 -18.49 -15.27 41.55
N PRO A 173 -18.59 -14.03 42.03
CA PRO A 173 -19.37 -13.71 43.23
C PRO A 173 -20.86 -14.04 43.05
N LYS A 174 -21.51 -14.54 44.11
CA LYS A 174 -22.98 -14.61 44.17
C LYS A 174 -23.56 -13.21 44.45
N ALA A 175 -24.86 -13.05 44.23
CA ALA A 175 -25.56 -11.78 44.48
C ALA A 175 -25.45 -11.30 45.95
N ASP A 176 -25.21 -12.21 46.89
CA ASP A 176 -25.00 -11.93 48.32
C ASP A 176 -23.51 -11.64 48.67
N GLY A 177 -22.63 -11.57 47.67
CA GLY A 177 -21.19 -11.33 47.84
C GLY A 177 -20.37 -12.56 48.25
N SER A 178 -21.01 -13.71 48.47
CA SER A 178 -20.29 -14.96 48.80
C SER A 178 -19.61 -15.57 47.57
N LYS A 179 -18.68 -16.51 47.79
CA LYS A 179 -17.99 -17.21 46.69
C LYS A 179 -18.98 -18.08 45.91
N GLY A 180 -19.19 -17.77 44.62
CA GLY A 180 -20.01 -18.55 43.70
C GLY A 180 -19.19 -19.60 42.96
N VAL A 181 -19.28 -19.67 41.64
CA VAL A 181 -18.60 -20.70 40.85
C VAL A 181 -17.08 -20.58 40.98
N ILE A 182 -16.39 -21.70 41.24
CA ILE A 182 -14.92 -21.75 41.30
C ILE A 182 -14.37 -21.48 39.90
N MET A 183 -13.58 -20.43 39.77
CA MET A 183 -12.97 -20.02 38.50
C MET A 183 -11.47 -20.22 38.44
N GLY A 184 -10.85 -20.55 39.57
CA GLY A 184 -9.44 -20.89 39.63
C GLY A 184 -9.05 -21.55 40.94
N VAL A 185 -8.07 -22.44 40.86
CA VAL A 185 -7.51 -23.15 42.01
C VAL A 185 -5.99 -23.19 41.94
N ARG A 186 -5.35 -23.25 43.09
CA ARG A 186 -3.91 -23.41 43.24
C ARG A 186 -3.61 -24.48 44.26
N HIS A 187 -2.59 -25.31 44.03
CA HIS A 187 -2.11 -26.25 45.04
C HIS A 187 -1.33 -25.51 46.13
N LYS A 188 -1.45 -25.90 47.40
CA LYS A 188 -0.83 -25.18 48.52
C LYS A 188 0.69 -25.34 48.59
N GLU A 189 1.20 -26.46 48.07
CA GLU A 189 2.65 -26.79 48.09
C GLU A 189 3.31 -26.74 46.70
N TYR A 190 2.78 -27.49 45.73
CA TYR A 190 3.30 -27.55 44.38
C TYR A 190 2.96 -26.34 43.53
N ALA A 191 3.86 -25.96 42.62
CA ALA A 191 3.71 -24.87 41.64
C ALA A 191 2.66 -25.20 40.56
N ILE A 192 1.42 -25.46 40.99
CA ILE A 192 0.30 -25.90 40.16
C ILE A 192 -0.84 -24.91 40.35
N GLU A 193 -1.31 -24.34 39.24
CA GLU A 193 -2.43 -23.42 39.22
C GLU A 193 -3.31 -23.70 38.00
N GLY A 194 -4.61 -23.42 38.09
CA GLY A 194 -5.50 -23.56 36.95
C GLY A 194 -6.67 -22.59 37.00
N VAL A 195 -7.28 -22.37 35.85
CA VAL A 195 -8.41 -21.46 35.65
C VAL A 195 -9.53 -22.14 34.86
N GLN A 196 -10.79 -21.92 35.24
CA GLN A 196 -11.97 -22.50 34.60
C GLN A 196 -12.41 -21.69 33.37
N PHE A 197 -12.15 -20.38 33.37
CA PHE A 197 -12.38 -19.49 32.23
C PHE A 197 -11.25 -19.62 31.22
N HIS A 198 -11.42 -18.99 30.06
CA HIS A 198 -10.47 -19.02 28.95
C HIS A 198 -9.67 -17.72 28.88
N PRO A 199 -8.46 -17.62 29.47
CA PRO A 199 -7.62 -16.41 29.39
C PRO A 199 -7.24 -16.06 27.95
N GLU A 200 -7.23 -17.04 27.04
CA GLU A 200 -6.94 -16.89 25.62
C GLU A 200 -8.10 -16.34 24.79
N SER A 201 -9.29 -16.25 25.36
CA SER A 201 -10.46 -15.76 24.62
C SER A 201 -10.38 -14.26 24.38
N ILE A 202 -10.84 -13.82 23.20
CA ILE A 202 -10.84 -12.41 22.80
C ILE A 202 -11.65 -11.50 23.74
N LEU A 203 -12.63 -12.04 24.48
CA LEU A 203 -13.43 -11.25 25.42
C LEU A 203 -12.86 -11.29 26.86
N SER A 204 -11.77 -12.03 27.08
CA SER A 204 -11.10 -12.12 28.39
C SER A 204 -10.02 -11.05 28.50
N LYS A 205 -10.18 -10.14 29.45
CA LYS A 205 -9.20 -9.07 29.70
C LYS A 205 -7.95 -9.61 30.40
N ASP A 206 -6.79 -9.08 30.02
CA ASP A 206 -5.47 -9.33 30.65
C ASP A 206 -4.99 -10.80 30.67
N GLY A 207 -5.55 -11.66 29.82
CA GLY A 207 -5.17 -13.08 29.76
C GLY A 207 -3.70 -13.33 29.38
N ARG A 208 -3.09 -12.48 28.55
CA ARG A 208 -1.65 -12.54 28.26
C ARG A 208 -0.79 -12.32 29.50
N THR A 209 -1.18 -11.40 30.38
CA THR A 209 -0.48 -11.16 31.64
C THR A 209 -0.58 -12.39 32.55
N MET A 210 -1.72 -13.09 32.58
CA MET A 210 -1.86 -14.35 33.32
C MET A 210 -0.88 -15.42 32.81
N ILE A 211 -0.81 -15.58 31.48
CA ILE A 211 0.14 -16.50 30.84
C ILE A 211 1.59 -16.09 31.15
N LYS A 212 1.92 -14.80 31.01
CA LYS A 212 3.25 -14.28 31.34
C LYS A 212 3.64 -14.56 32.79
N ASN A 213 2.74 -14.35 33.74
CA ASN A 213 2.97 -14.64 35.16
C ASN A 213 3.31 -16.13 35.37
N PHE A 214 2.59 -17.03 34.69
CA PHE A 214 2.89 -18.46 34.73
C PHE A 214 4.27 -18.80 34.14
N LEU A 215 4.62 -18.22 32.98
CA LEU A 215 5.89 -18.54 32.31
C LEU A 215 7.13 -18.21 33.16
N HIS A 216 7.03 -17.24 34.08
CA HIS A 216 8.12 -16.86 34.99
C HIS A 216 8.22 -17.76 36.24
N LEU A 217 7.36 -18.77 36.37
CA LEU A 217 7.49 -19.80 37.40
C LEU A 217 8.58 -20.81 37.01
N GLN A 218 9.31 -21.27 38.02
CA GLN A 218 10.36 -22.29 37.88
C GLN A 218 10.45 -23.16 39.15
N GLY A 219 10.83 -24.43 38.98
CA GLY A 219 10.79 -25.42 40.06
C GLY A 219 9.39 -25.96 40.30
N GLY A 220 9.31 -27.10 41.00
CA GLY A 220 8.05 -27.82 41.19
C GLY A 220 7.23 -27.44 42.42
N THR A 221 7.77 -26.63 43.33
CA THR A 221 7.09 -26.16 44.55
C THR A 221 7.14 -24.64 44.66
N TRP A 222 6.18 -24.02 45.37
CA TRP A 222 6.19 -22.57 45.57
C TRP A 222 7.43 -22.09 46.33
N ALA A 223 7.86 -22.85 47.34
CA ALA A 223 9.07 -22.57 48.11
C ALA A 223 10.33 -22.59 47.23
N GLU A 224 10.42 -23.57 46.32
CA GLU A 224 11.53 -23.66 45.37
C GLU A 224 11.49 -22.52 44.36
N ASN A 225 10.31 -22.19 43.83
CA ASN A 225 10.13 -21.06 42.94
C ASN A 225 10.58 -19.74 43.59
N GLU A 226 10.15 -19.45 44.82
CA GLU A 226 10.59 -18.26 45.55
C GLU A 226 12.10 -18.23 45.77
N ARG A 227 12.70 -19.38 46.12
CA ARG A 227 14.15 -19.50 46.31
C ARG A 227 14.90 -19.19 45.02
N LEU A 228 14.48 -19.79 43.90
CA LEU A 228 15.10 -19.59 42.59
C LEU A 228 14.90 -18.15 42.06
N GLN A 229 13.73 -17.54 42.29
CA GLN A 229 13.48 -16.13 41.95
C GLN A 229 14.36 -15.18 42.77
N LYS A 230 14.55 -15.44 44.07
CA LYS A 230 15.48 -14.66 44.93
C LYS A 230 16.93 -14.82 44.49
N LEU A 231 17.36 -16.02 44.06
CA LEU A 231 18.71 -16.26 43.55
C LEU A 231 18.97 -15.57 42.20
N ALA A 232 17.98 -15.56 41.31
CA ALA A 232 18.06 -14.82 40.04
C ALA A 232 18.14 -13.30 40.28
N ALA A 233 17.37 -12.77 41.23
CA ALA A 233 17.42 -11.36 41.63
C ALA A 233 18.72 -10.98 42.36
N ALA A 234 19.32 -11.89 43.14
CA ALA A 234 20.61 -11.67 43.79
C ALA A 234 21.79 -11.72 42.80
N SER A 235 21.73 -12.59 41.79
CA SER A 235 22.76 -12.70 40.74
C SER A 235 22.78 -11.48 39.81
N SER A 236 21.62 -10.89 39.51
CA SER A 236 21.53 -9.66 38.70
C SER A 236 22.04 -8.41 39.44
N VAL A 237 21.98 -8.39 40.78
CA VAL A 237 22.56 -7.32 41.62
C VAL A 237 24.07 -7.50 41.82
N ALA A 238 24.58 -8.73 41.89
CA ALA A 238 26.01 -9.02 41.99
C ALA A 238 26.78 -8.79 40.66
N GLU A 239 26.14 -9.03 39.51
CA GLU A 239 26.69 -8.69 38.18
C GLU A 239 26.77 -7.18 37.94
N ALA A 240 25.96 -6.37 38.64
CA ALA A 240 25.97 -4.91 38.53
C ALA A 240 27.14 -4.23 39.29
N ILE A 241 27.82 -4.94 40.20
CA ILE A 241 28.81 -4.37 41.13
C ILE A 241 30.27 -4.77 40.78
N SER A 242 30.50 -5.73 39.87
CA SER A 242 31.82 -6.36 39.66
C SER A 242 32.48 -6.19 38.28
N LYS A 243 32.22 -5.09 37.54
CA LYS A 243 32.93 -4.79 36.28
C LYS A 243 33.73 -3.48 36.34
N PRO A 244 35.06 -3.48 36.05
CA PRO A 244 35.81 -2.26 35.75
C PRO A 244 35.36 -1.69 34.38
N PRO A 245 35.71 -0.44 34.02
CA PRO A 245 35.20 0.21 32.82
C PRO A 245 35.88 -0.40 31.58
N THR A 246 35.32 -1.50 31.10
CA THR A 246 35.66 -2.11 29.82
C THR A 246 34.37 -2.45 29.10
N THR A 247 34.11 -1.62 28.09
CA THR A 247 33.20 -1.81 26.96
C THR A 247 31.81 -2.35 27.32
N THR A 248 30.85 -1.42 27.34
CA THR A 248 29.43 -1.63 27.11
C THR A 248 29.19 -2.87 26.23
N PRO A 249 28.34 -3.83 26.64
CA PRO A 249 27.84 -4.80 25.67
C PRO A 249 27.19 -3.98 24.57
N LYS A 250 27.63 -4.15 23.31
CA LYS A 250 27.06 -3.42 22.17
C LYS A 250 25.54 -3.58 22.28
N LYS A 251 24.85 -2.45 22.53
CA LYS A 251 23.43 -2.33 22.24
C LYS A 251 23.27 -2.93 20.84
N ASN A 252 22.55 -4.04 20.70
CA ASN A 252 22.23 -4.54 19.36
C ASN A 252 21.54 -3.39 18.65
N ASN A 253 22.24 -2.80 17.70
CA ASN A 253 21.79 -1.64 16.99
C ASN A 253 20.54 -2.06 16.22
N ILE A 254 19.46 -1.30 16.30
CA ILE A 254 18.22 -1.51 15.54
C ILE A 254 18.49 -1.80 14.06
N LEU A 255 19.53 -1.19 13.48
CA LEU A 255 20.00 -1.48 12.12
C LEU A 255 20.42 -2.95 11.95
N GLN A 256 21.11 -3.54 12.92
CA GLN A 256 21.50 -4.95 12.90
C GLN A 256 20.30 -5.87 13.05
N GLN A 257 19.29 -5.48 13.84
CA GLN A 257 18.05 -6.24 13.97
C GLN A 257 17.27 -6.26 12.65
N ILE A 258 17.10 -5.09 12.02
CA ILE A 258 16.47 -4.97 10.71
C ILE A 258 17.24 -5.82 9.69
N TYR A 259 18.57 -5.69 9.66
CA TYR A 259 19.42 -6.45 8.75
C TYR A 259 19.28 -7.96 8.93
N ALA A 260 19.40 -8.46 10.16
CA ALA A 260 19.28 -9.89 10.46
C ALA A 260 17.90 -10.44 10.04
N ARG A 261 16.84 -9.72 10.41
CA ARG A 261 15.47 -10.10 10.05
C ARG A 261 15.25 -10.10 8.54
N ARG A 262 15.77 -9.10 7.84
CA ARG A 262 15.63 -8.99 6.39
C ARG A 262 16.37 -10.12 5.67
N ARG A 263 17.51 -10.58 6.18
CA ARG A 263 18.22 -11.77 5.67
C ARG A 263 17.38 -13.04 5.80
N GLU A 264 16.75 -13.27 6.95
CA GLU A 264 15.85 -14.41 7.14
C GLU A 264 14.69 -14.40 6.14
N LEU A 265 14.04 -13.25 5.99
CA LEU A 265 12.88 -13.13 5.13
C LEU A 265 13.24 -13.19 3.64
N VAL A 266 14.38 -12.63 3.21
CA VAL A 266 14.88 -12.81 1.83
C VAL A 266 15.27 -14.26 1.56
N ALA A 267 15.86 -14.96 2.52
CA ALA A 267 16.18 -16.38 2.39
C ALA A 267 14.90 -17.22 2.20
N ALA A 268 13.86 -16.97 3.00
CA ALA A 268 12.56 -17.64 2.83
C ALA A 268 11.89 -17.26 1.49
N GLN A 269 12.00 -15.99 1.09
CA GLN A 269 11.42 -15.48 -0.15
C GLN A 269 12.02 -16.16 -1.40
N LYS A 270 13.33 -16.39 -1.40
CA LYS A 270 14.05 -17.07 -2.49
C LYS A 270 13.63 -18.52 -2.71
N GLU A 271 12.88 -19.13 -1.80
CA GLU A 271 12.31 -20.48 -1.95
C GLU A 271 10.89 -20.47 -2.55
N ILE A 272 10.22 -19.32 -2.60
CA ILE A 272 8.85 -19.20 -3.12
C ILE A 272 8.87 -19.34 -4.66
N PRO A 273 8.11 -20.27 -5.25
CA PRO A 273 7.96 -20.35 -6.71
C PRO A 273 7.51 -19.00 -7.28
N SER A 274 8.06 -18.58 -8.43
CA SER A 274 7.96 -17.23 -9.05
C SER A 274 8.89 -16.17 -8.45
N GLN A 275 9.50 -16.44 -7.30
CA GLN A 275 10.42 -15.52 -6.62
C GLN A 275 11.80 -16.14 -6.39
N ARG A 276 12.09 -17.33 -6.94
CA ARG A 276 13.44 -17.91 -6.90
C ARG A 276 14.37 -17.09 -7.79
N PRO A 277 15.69 -17.02 -7.50
CA PRO A 277 16.65 -16.30 -8.34
C PRO A 277 16.53 -16.64 -9.83
N ARG A 278 16.47 -17.94 -10.18
CA ARG A 278 16.29 -18.39 -11.57
C ARG A 278 14.98 -17.94 -12.23
N ASP A 279 13.91 -17.78 -11.45
CA ASP A 279 12.61 -17.36 -11.98
C ASP A 279 12.65 -15.86 -12.30
N LEU A 280 13.33 -15.06 -11.46
CA LEU A 280 13.55 -13.64 -11.71
C LEU A 280 14.50 -13.42 -12.89
N GLU A 281 15.58 -14.20 -12.98
CA GLU A 281 16.51 -14.16 -14.13
C GLU A 281 15.76 -14.47 -15.43
N ALA A 282 14.98 -15.56 -15.47
CA ALA A 282 14.19 -15.91 -16.64
C ALA A 282 13.19 -14.80 -17.01
N ALA A 283 12.53 -14.17 -16.03
CA ALA A 283 11.63 -13.04 -16.29
C ALA A 283 12.39 -11.82 -16.88
N TYR A 284 13.59 -11.54 -16.38
CA TYR A 284 14.41 -10.45 -16.87
C TYR A 284 14.92 -10.71 -18.30
N GLU A 285 15.35 -11.93 -18.61
CA GLU A 285 15.74 -12.36 -19.96
C GLU A 285 14.59 -12.27 -20.97
N LEU A 286 13.35 -12.47 -20.51
CA LEU A 286 12.13 -12.23 -21.29
C LEU A 286 11.75 -10.75 -21.42
N ASN A 287 12.60 -9.82 -20.97
CA ASN A 287 12.38 -8.38 -20.99
C ASN A 287 11.13 -7.94 -20.19
N ALA A 288 10.80 -8.66 -19.11
CA ALA A 288 9.63 -8.33 -18.30
C ALA A 288 9.79 -7.03 -17.49
N ALA A 289 11.03 -6.54 -17.28
CA ALA A 289 11.28 -5.31 -16.55
C ALA A 289 10.79 -4.08 -17.33
N PRO A 290 9.94 -3.20 -16.76
CA PRO A 290 9.43 -2.03 -17.47
C PRO A 290 10.57 -1.04 -17.74
N PRO A 291 10.52 -0.21 -18.80
CA PRO A 291 11.59 0.73 -19.14
C PRO A 291 11.99 1.64 -17.97
N ALA A 292 13.29 1.68 -17.68
CA ALA A 292 13.89 2.54 -16.68
C ALA A 292 14.22 3.93 -17.25
N ILE A 293 14.27 4.95 -16.38
CA ILE A 293 14.79 6.28 -16.74
C ILE A 293 16.15 6.54 -16.06
N PRO A 294 17.06 7.31 -16.67
CA PRO A 294 18.37 7.58 -16.07
C PRO A 294 18.26 8.43 -14.80
N PHE A 295 18.52 7.82 -13.64
CA PHE A 295 18.40 8.46 -12.32
C PHE A 295 19.22 9.76 -12.19
N VAL A 296 20.49 9.75 -12.63
CA VAL A 296 21.38 10.93 -12.59
C VAL A 296 20.84 12.09 -13.42
N GLN A 297 20.32 11.80 -14.62
CA GLN A 297 19.75 12.84 -15.48
C GLN A 297 18.47 13.41 -14.87
N ARG A 298 17.67 12.56 -14.23
CA ARG A 298 16.41 12.98 -13.60
C ARG A 298 16.61 13.91 -12.42
N LEU A 299 17.64 13.69 -11.61
CA LEU A 299 18.05 14.64 -10.56
C LEU A 299 18.57 15.99 -11.08
N ARG A 300 18.92 16.09 -12.37
CA ARG A 300 19.31 17.36 -13.01
C ARG A 300 18.12 18.05 -13.69
N GLN A 301 16.96 17.40 -13.74
CA GLN A 301 15.75 17.86 -14.40
C GLN A 301 14.65 18.06 -13.36
N SER A 302 14.79 19.13 -12.58
CA SER A 302 13.81 19.52 -11.55
C SER A 302 13.11 20.82 -11.94
N PRO A 303 11.86 21.03 -11.51
CA PRO A 303 11.23 22.35 -11.55
C PRO A 303 11.74 23.28 -10.43
N PHE A 304 12.55 22.79 -9.50
CA PHE A 304 13.10 23.54 -8.37
C PHE A 304 14.63 23.66 -8.45
N ASP A 305 15.20 24.58 -7.68
CA ASP A 305 16.66 24.79 -7.58
C ASP A 305 17.41 23.57 -7.00
N ILE A 306 16.67 22.70 -6.29
CA ILE A 306 17.16 21.47 -5.71
C ILE A 306 16.12 20.36 -5.92
N SER A 307 16.56 19.18 -6.37
CA SER A 307 15.65 18.08 -6.65
C SER A 307 14.99 17.54 -5.38
N LEU A 308 13.68 17.35 -5.43
CA LEU A 308 12.95 16.66 -4.37
C LEU A 308 12.91 15.14 -4.63
N MET A 309 13.33 14.38 -3.63
CA MET A 309 13.10 12.93 -3.52
C MET A 309 12.02 12.68 -2.46
N ALA A 310 10.77 12.52 -2.89
CA ALA A 310 9.63 12.38 -1.98
C ALA A 310 9.47 10.92 -1.55
N GLU A 311 9.50 10.66 -0.23
CA GLU A 311 9.50 9.32 0.35
C GLU A 311 8.10 8.92 0.86
N ILE A 312 7.66 7.72 0.47
CA ILE A 312 6.45 7.07 0.94
C ILE A 312 6.84 6.02 1.99
N LYS A 313 6.37 6.20 3.23
CA LYS A 313 6.60 5.29 4.36
C LYS A 313 5.44 5.28 5.37
N ARG A 314 4.99 4.10 5.79
CA ARG A 314 3.85 4.00 6.73
C ARG A 314 4.29 3.94 8.20
N GLY A 315 5.56 3.64 8.45
CA GLY A 315 6.17 3.64 9.78
C GLY A 315 7.67 3.91 9.76
N SER A 316 8.28 3.95 10.95
CA SER A 316 9.73 3.98 11.13
C SER A 316 10.13 3.37 12.48
N PRO A 317 11.36 2.85 12.63
CA PRO A 317 11.82 2.30 13.91
C PRO A 317 11.74 3.27 15.09
N SER A 318 11.93 4.57 14.84
CA SER A 318 11.92 5.61 15.89
C SER A 318 10.53 6.06 16.31
N LYS A 319 9.50 5.92 15.44
CA LYS A 319 8.17 6.52 15.65
C LYS A 319 7.02 5.53 15.56
N GLY A 320 7.30 4.26 15.30
CA GLY A 320 6.27 3.25 15.05
C GLY A 320 5.51 3.54 13.76
N ILE A 321 4.29 3.01 13.68
CA ILE A 321 3.35 3.19 12.57
C ILE A 321 2.63 4.53 12.75
N PHE A 322 2.55 5.34 11.68
CA PHE A 322 1.86 6.63 11.74
C PHE A 322 0.97 6.92 10.53
N ALA A 323 0.96 6.08 9.50
CA ALA A 323 0.13 6.29 8.32
C ALA A 323 -0.20 4.98 7.58
N LEU A 324 -0.81 4.03 8.27
CA LEU A 324 -1.09 2.70 7.72
C LEU A 324 -2.16 2.71 6.61
N ASP A 325 -3.05 3.70 6.64
CA ASP A 325 -4.14 3.95 5.69
C ASP A 325 -3.67 4.60 4.37
N ILE A 326 -2.41 5.01 4.28
CA ILE A 326 -1.89 5.64 3.06
C ILE A 326 -1.76 4.63 1.92
N ASP A 327 -2.42 4.98 0.82
CA ASP A 327 -2.28 4.36 -0.49
C ASP A 327 -1.06 4.90 -1.24
N ALA A 328 -0.03 4.07 -1.42
CA ALA A 328 1.23 4.46 -2.03
C ALA A 328 1.08 4.95 -3.49
N PRO A 329 0.31 4.30 -4.38
CA PRO A 329 0.06 4.79 -5.74
C PRO A 329 -0.56 6.19 -5.79
N SER A 330 -1.62 6.43 -5.02
CA SER A 330 -2.26 7.75 -4.95
C SER A 330 -1.29 8.82 -4.46
N GLN A 331 -0.48 8.49 -3.46
CA GLN A 331 0.50 9.42 -2.91
C GLN A 331 1.64 9.73 -3.88
N ALA A 332 2.15 8.72 -4.60
CA ALA A 332 3.17 8.90 -5.61
C ALA A 332 2.70 9.81 -6.75
N LYS A 333 1.44 9.68 -7.19
CA LYS A 333 0.87 10.55 -8.22
C LYS A 333 0.82 12.01 -7.76
N LYS A 334 0.37 12.25 -6.52
CA LYS A 334 0.37 13.61 -5.92
C LYS A 334 1.79 14.19 -5.90
N TYR A 335 2.77 13.43 -5.43
CA TYR A 335 4.17 13.87 -5.37
C TYR A 335 4.77 14.16 -6.75
N ALA A 336 4.47 13.30 -7.73
CA ALA A 336 4.92 13.49 -9.11
C ALA A 336 4.38 14.81 -9.69
N LEU A 337 3.07 15.03 -9.60
CA LEU A 337 2.43 16.26 -10.10
C LEU A 337 2.91 17.51 -9.33
N ALA A 338 3.22 17.38 -8.04
CA ALA A 338 3.78 18.45 -7.23
C ALA A 338 5.24 18.79 -7.55
N GLY A 339 5.91 18.05 -8.43
CA GLY A 339 7.28 18.36 -8.89
C GLY A 339 8.40 17.52 -8.31
N ALA A 340 8.09 16.41 -7.63
CA ALA A 340 9.13 15.48 -7.19
C ALA A 340 9.93 14.93 -8.39
N SER A 341 11.26 14.94 -8.29
CA SER A 341 12.15 14.34 -9.28
C SER A 341 12.30 12.83 -9.04
N VAL A 342 12.11 12.39 -7.80
CA VAL A 342 12.22 10.98 -7.39
C VAL A 342 11.09 10.63 -6.42
N ILE A 343 10.51 9.45 -6.58
CA ILE A 343 9.64 8.82 -5.57
C ILE A 343 10.43 7.71 -4.90
N SER A 344 10.70 7.88 -3.62
CA SER A 344 11.34 6.86 -2.78
C SER A 344 10.25 6.01 -2.13
N VAL A 345 10.24 4.71 -2.43
CA VAL A 345 9.27 3.76 -1.89
C VAL A 345 9.98 2.84 -0.92
N LEU A 346 9.56 2.86 0.35
CA LEU A 346 10.00 1.88 1.33
C LEU A 346 9.37 0.53 1.00
N THR A 347 10.19 -0.51 0.91
CA THR A 347 9.72 -1.88 0.62
C THR A 347 9.95 -2.85 1.79
N GLU A 348 10.55 -2.37 2.88
CA GLU A 348 10.81 -3.15 4.09
C GLU A 348 9.50 -3.31 4.91
N PRO A 349 9.06 -4.55 5.19
CA PRO A 349 7.72 -4.82 5.72
C PRO A 349 7.58 -4.70 7.25
N ASP A 350 8.64 -4.94 8.03
CA ASP A 350 8.51 -5.14 9.47
C ASP A 350 8.55 -3.80 10.23
N TRP A 351 9.45 -2.87 9.88
CA TRP A 351 9.61 -1.57 10.55
C TRP A 351 9.03 -0.40 9.76
N PHE A 352 9.13 -0.42 8.42
CA PHE A 352 8.63 0.67 7.58
C PHE A 352 7.24 0.42 7.00
N LYS A 353 6.73 -0.82 7.14
CA LYS A 353 5.42 -1.28 6.65
C LYS A 353 5.23 -1.02 5.14
N GLY A 354 6.31 -1.25 4.39
CA GLY A 354 6.36 -1.21 2.95
C GLY A 354 6.27 -2.60 2.32
N SER A 355 6.17 -2.65 1.01
CA SER A 355 6.20 -3.90 0.25
C SER A 355 6.75 -3.69 -1.17
N ILE A 356 7.27 -4.76 -1.78
CA ILE A 356 7.64 -4.72 -3.20
C ILE A 356 6.42 -4.45 -4.12
N GLU A 357 5.22 -4.73 -3.62
CA GLU A 357 3.96 -4.47 -4.31
C GLU A 357 3.61 -2.98 -4.33
N ASP A 358 3.96 -2.23 -3.29
CA ASP A 358 3.87 -0.77 -3.30
C ASP A 358 4.73 -0.19 -4.42
N LEU A 359 5.97 -0.68 -4.57
CA LEU A 359 6.88 -0.24 -5.64
C LEU A 359 6.29 -0.53 -7.02
N ARG A 360 5.74 -1.74 -7.22
CA ARG A 360 5.12 -2.15 -8.50
C ARG A 360 3.90 -1.29 -8.82
N ALA A 361 3.01 -1.08 -7.85
CA ALA A 361 1.80 -0.28 -8.03
C ALA A 361 2.13 1.22 -8.27
N VAL A 362 3.12 1.77 -7.56
CA VAL A 362 3.66 3.11 -7.81
C VAL A 362 4.21 3.22 -9.22
N ARG A 363 4.99 2.23 -9.70
CA ARG A 363 5.47 2.24 -11.09
C ARG A 363 4.32 2.20 -12.09
N GLN A 364 3.31 1.38 -11.86
CA GLN A 364 2.17 1.23 -12.76
C GLN A 364 1.34 2.52 -12.87
N VAL A 365 1.01 3.18 -11.77
CA VAL A 365 0.19 4.42 -11.82
C VAL A 365 0.92 5.60 -12.47
N LEU A 366 2.25 5.65 -12.37
CA LEU A 366 3.09 6.67 -13.01
C LEU A 366 3.42 6.33 -14.47
N GLN A 367 2.93 5.21 -14.99
CA GLN A 367 3.17 4.79 -16.37
C GLN A 367 2.52 5.75 -17.37
N GLY A 368 3.27 6.09 -18.41
CA GLY A 368 2.81 6.99 -19.47
C GLY A 368 2.85 8.48 -19.11
N MET A 369 3.11 8.85 -17.84
CA MET A 369 3.31 10.25 -17.47
C MET A 369 4.57 10.81 -18.13
N PRO A 370 4.46 11.87 -18.96
CA PRO A 370 5.63 12.57 -19.45
C PRO A 370 6.45 13.10 -18.28
N ASN A 371 7.78 12.98 -18.37
CA ASN A 371 8.69 13.41 -17.31
C ASN A 371 8.40 12.84 -15.92
N ARG A 372 7.87 11.60 -15.84
CA ARG A 372 7.68 10.91 -14.56
C ARG A 372 8.94 10.96 -13.68
N PRO A 373 8.80 11.00 -12.35
CA PRO A 373 9.93 10.88 -11.43
C PRO A 373 10.62 9.51 -11.59
N ALA A 374 11.89 9.45 -11.18
CA ALA A 374 12.58 8.19 -11.00
C ALA A 374 12.03 7.48 -9.75
N ILE A 375 12.02 6.16 -9.76
CA ILE A 375 11.53 5.36 -8.63
C ILE A 375 12.73 4.74 -7.92
N LEU A 376 12.88 5.08 -6.65
CA LEU A 376 13.90 4.54 -5.76
C LEU A 376 13.28 3.45 -4.88
N ARG A 377 13.80 2.22 -4.98
CA ARG A 377 13.56 1.20 -3.95
C ARG A 377 14.43 1.53 -2.74
N LYS A 378 13.79 1.95 -1.65
CA LYS A 378 14.43 2.25 -0.38
C LYS A 378 14.33 1.02 0.52
N GLU A 379 15.44 0.29 0.63
CA GLU A 379 15.51 -0.94 1.43
C GLU A 379 16.95 -1.25 1.87
N PHE A 380 17.10 -2.23 2.76
CA PHE A 380 18.36 -2.81 3.19
C PHE A 380 18.77 -3.93 2.21
N ILE A 381 19.51 -3.55 1.16
CA ILE A 381 19.97 -4.44 0.10
C ILE A 381 21.35 -5.04 0.42
N PHE A 382 21.44 -6.38 0.39
CA PHE A 382 22.69 -7.13 0.64
C PHE A 382 22.95 -8.26 -0.36
N GLU A 383 22.01 -8.55 -1.26
CA GLU A 383 22.15 -9.55 -2.32
C GLU A 383 21.66 -9.02 -3.67
N GLU A 384 22.23 -9.55 -4.75
CA GLU A 384 21.86 -9.23 -6.15
C GLU A 384 20.40 -9.55 -6.43
N TYR A 385 19.88 -10.61 -5.79
CA TYR A 385 18.49 -11.00 -5.79
C TYR A 385 17.53 -9.80 -5.57
N GLN A 386 17.79 -9.00 -4.54
CA GLN A 386 16.95 -7.84 -4.20
C GLN A 386 17.05 -6.75 -5.27
N ILE A 387 18.20 -6.59 -5.93
CA ILE A 387 18.36 -5.59 -7.00
C ILE A 387 17.60 -6.05 -8.26
N LEU A 388 17.68 -7.33 -8.61
CA LEU A 388 16.95 -7.90 -9.75
C LEU A 388 15.43 -7.81 -9.53
N GLU A 389 14.97 -8.17 -8.34
CA GLU A 389 13.57 -8.02 -7.93
C GLU A 389 13.12 -6.55 -8.03
N ALA A 390 13.95 -5.61 -7.58
CA ALA A 390 13.65 -4.17 -7.67
C ALA A 390 13.48 -3.74 -9.13
N ARG A 391 14.38 -4.20 -10.00
CA ARG A 391 14.36 -3.87 -11.43
C ARG A 391 13.10 -4.39 -12.10
N LEU A 392 12.72 -5.63 -11.82
CA LEU A 392 11.49 -6.26 -12.34
C LEU A 392 10.22 -5.58 -11.81
N ALA A 393 10.21 -5.17 -10.55
CA ALA A 393 9.13 -4.37 -9.98
C ALA A 393 9.06 -2.93 -10.51
N GLY A 394 10.10 -2.49 -11.21
CA GLY A 394 10.13 -1.22 -11.95
C GLY A 394 10.85 -0.07 -11.26
N ALA A 395 11.77 -0.36 -10.34
CA ALA A 395 12.73 0.63 -9.86
C ALA A 395 13.61 1.16 -11.01
N ASP A 396 13.95 2.44 -10.92
CA ASP A 396 14.97 3.10 -11.74
C ASP A 396 16.31 3.22 -10.99
N THR A 397 16.29 3.12 -9.66
CA THR A 397 17.46 3.11 -8.79
C THR A 397 17.17 2.37 -7.47
N VAL A 398 18.23 1.99 -6.76
CA VAL A 398 18.19 1.29 -5.49
C VAL A 398 19.11 1.96 -4.47
N LEU A 399 18.81 1.78 -3.18
CA LEU A 399 19.67 2.22 -2.08
C LEU A 399 20.77 1.18 -1.78
N LEU A 400 22.02 1.61 -1.66
CA LEU A 400 23.11 0.81 -1.09
C LEU A 400 23.71 1.54 0.11
N ILE A 401 23.75 0.91 1.28
CA ILE A 401 24.18 1.54 2.53
C ILE A 401 25.60 1.09 2.87
N VAL A 402 26.57 2.01 2.84
CA VAL A 402 27.99 1.67 3.06
C VAL A 402 28.21 1.07 4.45
N LYS A 403 27.57 1.64 5.48
CA LYS A 403 27.68 1.15 6.87
C LYS A 403 27.25 -0.31 7.06
N MET A 404 26.43 -0.86 6.17
CA MET A 404 25.88 -2.21 6.27
C MET A 404 26.68 -3.24 5.47
N LEU A 405 27.45 -2.80 4.48
CA LEU A 405 28.06 -3.67 3.47
C LEU A 405 29.58 -3.61 3.59
N ASP A 406 30.23 -4.77 3.57
CA ASP A 406 31.68 -4.81 3.34
C ASP A 406 32.02 -4.30 1.93
N ALA A 407 33.27 -3.88 1.73
CA ALA A 407 33.70 -3.23 0.49
C ALA A 407 33.52 -4.11 -0.75
N ASP A 408 33.71 -5.43 -0.63
CA ASP A 408 33.60 -6.37 -1.75
C ASP A 408 32.14 -6.58 -2.13
N THR A 409 31.27 -6.77 -1.13
CA THR A 409 29.82 -6.87 -1.31
C THR A 409 29.26 -5.58 -1.90
N LEU A 410 29.63 -4.41 -1.37
CA LEU A 410 29.22 -3.11 -1.91
C LEU A 410 29.63 -2.96 -3.38
N ALA A 411 30.88 -3.26 -3.72
CA ALA A 411 31.38 -3.15 -5.08
C ALA A 411 30.67 -4.11 -6.05
N ARG A 412 30.38 -5.33 -5.61
CA ARG A 412 29.64 -6.33 -6.39
C ARG A 412 28.20 -5.88 -6.65
N LEU A 413 27.47 -5.44 -5.62
CA LEU A 413 26.09 -4.97 -5.74
C LEU A 413 25.98 -3.70 -6.60
N TYR A 414 26.93 -2.76 -6.44
CA TYR A 414 26.99 -1.55 -7.26
C TYR A 414 27.18 -1.89 -8.74
N LYS A 415 28.15 -2.76 -9.08
CA LYS A 415 28.38 -3.23 -10.46
C LYS A 415 27.17 -3.97 -11.03
N TYR A 416 26.54 -4.83 -10.23
CA TYR A 416 25.34 -5.55 -10.66
C TYR A 416 24.17 -4.61 -10.97
N SER A 417 23.91 -3.59 -10.14
CA SER A 417 22.91 -2.56 -10.42
C SER A 417 23.19 -1.82 -11.73
N LEU A 418 24.45 -1.45 -11.97
CA LEU A 418 24.86 -0.79 -13.21
C LEU A 418 24.63 -1.68 -14.44
N ALA A 419 24.89 -2.98 -14.33
CA ALA A 419 24.63 -3.95 -15.40
C ALA A 419 23.13 -4.04 -15.76
N LEU A 420 22.24 -3.80 -14.78
CA LEU A 420 20.79 -3.70 -14.99
C LEU A 420 20.31 -2.31 -15.44
N GLY A 421 21.23 -1.37 -15.65
CA GLY A 421 20.96 0.00 -16.10
C GLY A 421 20.54 0.98 -14.99
N MET A 422 20.74 0.61 -13.71
CA MET A 422 20.34 1.43 -12.55
C MET A 422 21.57 1.97 -11.82
N GLU A 423 21.75 3.29 -11.81
CA GLU A 423 22.75 3.96 -10.95
C GLU A 423 22.25 3.98 -9.49
N PRO A 424 22.94 3.34 -8.53
CA PRO A 424 22.51 3.33 -7.13
C PRO A 424 22.62 4.68 -6.43
N LEU A 425 21.74 4.93 -5.46
CA LEU A 425 21.96 5.92 -4.41
C LEU A 425 22.83 5.27 -3.32
N VAL A 426 24.08 5.69 -3.20
CA VAL A 426 25.00 5.16 -2.18
C VAL A 426 24.90 6.00 -0.91
N GLU A 427 24.38 5.43 0.17
CA GLU A 427 24.17 6.13 1.44
C GLU A 427 25.41 6.05 2.35
N VAL A 428 25.80 7.21 2.88
CA VAL A 428 26.94 7.42 3.79
C VAL A 428 26.52 8.31 4.97
N GLN A 429 27.28 8.21 6.07
CA GLN A 429 27.07 8.99 7.29
C GLN A 429 28.33 9.74 7.76
N ASN A 430 29.51 9.29 7.38
CA ASN A 430 30.78 9.87 7.84
C ASN A 430 31.84 9.93 6.73
N ALA A 431 33.01 10.49 7.05
CA ALA A 431 34.08 10.74 6.08
C ALA A 431 34.71 9.46 5.51
N GLU A 432 34.78 8.38 6.31
CA GLU A 432 35.32 7.09 5.87
C GLU A 432 34.38 6.40 4.88
N GLU A 433 33.07 6.40 5.19
CA GLU A 433 32.04 5.90 4.30
C GLU A 433 31.98 6.73 3.01
N MET A 434 32.13 8.06 3.12
CA MET A 434 32.21 8.96 1.96
C MET A 434 33.41 8.62 1.07
N ALA A 435 34.60 8.44 1.65
CA ALA A 435 35.78 8.03 0.89
C ALA A 435 35.58 6.69 0.18
N THR A 436 34.88 5.76 0.83
CA THR A 436 34.51 4.45 0.23
C THR A 436 33.58 4.65 -0.97
N ALA A 437 32.53 5.45 -0.85
CA ALA A 437 31.60 5.74 -1.94
C ALA A 437 32.26 6.48 -3.12
N VAL A 438 33.17 7.43 -2.83
CA VAL A 438 33.96 8.12 -3.86
C VAL A 438 34.91 7.15 -4.57
N LYS A 439 35.63 6.31 -3.83
CA LYS A 439 36.53 5.28 -4.40
C LYS A 439 35.77 4.27 -5.25
N LEU A 440 34.54 3.93 -4.87
CA LEU A 440 33.64 3.07 -5.62
C LEU A 440 33.26 3.68 -6.99
N GLY A 441 33.32 5.01 -7.13
CA GLY A 441 32.90 5.74 -8.33
C GLY A 441 31.41 6.07 -8.35
N ALA A 442 30.75 6.12 -7.19
CA ALA A 442 29.33 6.42 -7.08
C ALA A 442 29.01 7.81 -7.67
N LYS A 443 28.03 7.88 -8.60
CA LYS A 443 27.62 9.17 -9.19
C LYS A 443 26.60 9.92 -8.36
N VAL A 444 25.88 9.22 -7.49
CA VAL A 444 24.90 9.80 -6.56
C VAL A 444 25.16 9.26 -5.15
N ILE A 445 25.47 10.17 -4.24
CA ILE A 445 25.76 9.84 -2.83
C ILE A 445 24.72 10.52 -1.96
N GLY A 446 24.05 9.73 -1.11
CA GLY A 446 23.12 10.21 -0.11
C GLY A 446 23.81 10.37 1.24
N VAL A 447 23.81 11.58 1.81
CA VAL A 447 24.30 11.82 3.17
C VAL A 447 23.15 11.71 4.14
N ASN A 448 23.17 10.69 5.00
CA ASN A 448 22.15 10.53 6.03
C ASN A 448 22.47 11.39 7.24
N ASN A 449 21.78 12.52 7.36
CA ASN A 449 21.90 13.44 8.50
C ASN A 449 21.38 12.81 9.80
N ARG A 450 20.65 11.69 9.71
CA ARG A 450 20.22 10.92 10.87
C ARG A 450 21.25 9.84 11.19
N ASN A 451 21.71 9.82 12.44
CA ASN A 451 22.51 8.71 12.94
C ASN A 451 21.68 7.41 12.92
N LEU A 452 22.15 6.37 12.26
CA LEU A 452 21.41 5.11 12.09
C LEU A 452 21.41 4.24 13.36
N GLU A 453 22.18 4.60 14.38
CA GLU A 453 22.26 3.89 15.67
C GLU A 453 21.56 4.67 16.80
N SER A 454 21.71 6.01 16.83
CA SER A 454 21.10 6.87 17.86
C SER A 454 19.84 7.61 17.40
N PHE A 455 19.56 7.65 16.10
CA PHE A 455 18.49 8.43 15.45
C PHE A 455 18.53 9.94 15.64
N GLU A 456 19.60 10.49 16.22
CA GLU A 456 19.84 11.93 16.29
C GLU A 456 20.08 12.53 14.90
N VAL A 457 19.64 13.77 14.68
CA VAL A 457 19.76 14.46 13.38
C VAL A 457 20.76 15.60 13.50
N ASP A 458 21.80 15.57 12.66
CA ASP A 458 22.81 16.63 12.52
C ASP A 458 22.90 17.07 11.05
N LEU A 459 22.26 18.21 10.74
CA LEU A 459 22.25 18.79 9.39
C LEU A 459 23.63 19.30 8.94
N SER A 460 24.58 19.53 9.86
CA SER A 460 25.94 19.97 9.51
C SER A 460 26.80 18.86 8.88
N THR A 461 26.34 17.60 8.99
CA THR A 461 27.01 16.43 8.41
C THR A 461 27.18 16.59 6.90
N THR A 462 26.13 17.04 6.21
CA THR A 462 26.17 17.20 4.75
C THR A 462 27.20 18.26 4.33
N THR A 463 27.22 19.42 5.01
CA THR A 463 28.19 20.50 4.76
C THR A 463 29.63 20.01 4.94
N ARG A 464 29.90 19.28 6.03
CA ARG A 464 31.24 18.74 6.35
C ARG A 464 31.73 17.77 5.28
N LEU A 465 30.86 16.87 4.83
CA LEU A 465 31.24 15.81 3.89
C LEU A 465 31.32 16.30 2.43
N ARG A 466 30.63 17.39 2.06
CA ARG A 466 30.64 17.91 0.69
C ARG A 466 32.04 18.19 0.15
N SER A 467 32.94 18.66 1.01
CA SER A 467 34.33 19.01 0.66
C SER A 467 35.17 17.82 0.18
N LEU A 468 34.77 16.59 0.52
CA LEU A 468 35.48 15.36 0.20
C LEU A 468 35.09 14.77 -1.16
N VAL A 469 34.11 15.38 -1.84
CA VAL A 469 33.45 14.78 -3.00
C VAL A 469 33.76 15.57 -4.28
N PRO A 470 34.06 14.89 -5.40
CA PRO A 470 34.19 15.54 -6.70
C PRO A 470 32.98 16.42 -7.08
N ARG A 471 33.17 17.39 -7.98
CA ARG A 471 32.10 18.33 -8.34
C ARG A 471 30.99 17.68 -9.18
N GLU A 472 31.34 16.64 -9.92
CA GLU A 472 30.48 15.91 -10.83
C GLU A 472 29.54 14.91 -10.15
N THR A 473 29.87 14.48 -8.92
CA THR A 473 29.04 13.60 -8.11
C THR A 473 27.89 14.40 -7.50
N LEU A 474 26.67 13.87 -7.65
CA LEU A 474 25.48 14.47 -7.06
C LEU A 474 25.39 14.09 -5.59
N ILE A 475 25.17 15.09 -4.73
CA ILE A 475 24.97 14.90 -3.29
C ILE A 475 23.50 15.08 -2.95
N CYS A 476 22.94 14.11 -2.22
CA CYS A 476 21.58 14.14 -1.73
C CYS A 476 21.58 14.21 -0.21
N ALA A 477 20.96 15.23 0.39
CA ALA A 477 20.78 15.28 1.84
C ALA A 477 19.56 14.42 2.23
N LEU A 478 19.77 13.45 3.13
CA LEU A 478 18.74 12.54 3.59
C LEU A 478 18.42 12.82 5.05
N SER A 479 17.13 12.85 5.38
CA SER A 479 16.60 13.11 6.73
C SER A 479 16.80 14.54 7.24
N GLY A 480 15.85 15.00 8.07
CA GLY A 480 15.98 16.26 8.82
C GLY A 480 15.52 17.53 8.10
N ILE A 481 15.08 17.42 6.85
CA ILE A 481 14.57 18.55 6.05
C ILE A 481 13.06 18.70 6.32
N ASN A 482 12.66 19.81 6.94
CA ASN A 482 11.27 20.05 7.33
C ASN A 482 10.70 21.39 6.83
N THR A 483 11.56 22.35 6.51
CA THR A 483 11.19 23.72 6.16
C THR A 483 11.86 24.18 4.87
N HIS A 484 11.34 25.24 4.26
CA HIS A 484 11.96 25.85 3.08
C HIS A 484 13.38 26.38 3.39
N ASP A 485 13.60 26.90 4.59
CA ASP A 485 14.92 27.38 5.02
C ASP A 485 15.95 26.25 5.07
N ASP A 486 15.54 25.04 5.47
CA ASP A 486 16.41 23.85 5.41
C ASP A 486 16.81 23.55 3.96
N VAL A 487 15.88 23.66 3.02
CA VAL A 487 16.12 23.44 1.58
C VAL A 487 17.09 24.48 1.03
N VAL A 488 16.90 25.75 1.37
CA VAL A 488 17.80 26.85 0.98
C VAL A 488 19.19 26.67 1.58
N ALA A 489 19.31 26.24 2.83
CA ALA A 489 20.60 25.95 3.46
C ALA A 489 21.33 24.81 2.74
N ASN A 490 20.64 23.70 2.44
CA ASN A 490 21.21 22.59 1.69
C ASN A 490 21.66 23.02 0.28
N HIS A 491 20.87 23.85 -0.41
CA HIS A 491 21.24 24.36 -1.73
C HIS A 491 22.52 25.21 -1.67
N LYS A 492 22.66 26.09 -0.66
CA LYS A 492 23.89 26.88 -0.44
C LYS A 492 25.12 26.01 -0.18
N ASP A 493 24.92 24.86 0.46
CA ASP A 493 25.99 23.88 0.72
C ASP A 493 26.32 23.00 -0.50
N GLY A 494 25.71 23.27 -1.66
CA GLY A 494 25.99 22.56 -2.90
C GLY A 494 25.38 21.16 -2.95
N VAL A 495 24.29 20.93 -2.20
CA VAL A 495 23.45 19.74 -2.27
C VAL A 495 22.58 19.80 -3.52
N ASN A 496 22.46 18.69 -4.25
CA ASN A 496 21.72 18.60 -5.50
C ASN A 496 20.28 18.10 -5.30
N ALA A 497 20.02 17.35 -4.24
CA ALA A 497 18.69 16.85 -3.93
C ALA A 497 18.44 16.69 -2.42
N VAL A 498 17.18 16.75 -2.01
CA VAL A 498 16.75 16.47 -0.64
C VAL A 498 15.78 15.29 -0.62
N LEU A 499 15.98 14.36 0.31
CA LEU A 499 15.03 13.28 0.56
C LEU A 499 14.16 13.60 1.76
N VAL A 500 12.86 13.72 1.48
CA VAL A 500 11.85 14.18 2.45
C VAL A 500 10.70 13.19 2.48
N GLY A 501 10.33 12.73 3.67
CA GLY A 501 9.25 11.77 3.85
C GLY A 501 8.26 12.23 4.90
N GLU A 502 8.69 12.25 6.16
CA GLU A 502 7.78 12.42 7.30
C GLU A 502 6.98 13.74 7.25
N SER A 503 7.62 14.85 6.93
CA SER A 503 6.98 16.17 6.87
C SER A 503 5.93 16.23 5.75
N ILE A 504 6.23 15.66 4.58
CA ILE A 504 5.28 15.59 3.46
C ILE A 504 4.08 14.69 3.83
N MET A 505 4.33 13.55 4.49
CA MET A 505 3.27 12.60 4.84
C MET A 505 2.34 13.10 5.95
N ARG A 506 2.79 14.03 6.80
CA ARG A 506 1.97 14.65 7.84
C ARG A 506 1.22 15.89 7.36
N ALA A 507 1.58 16.42 6.20
CA ALA A 507 0.96 17.63 5.66
C ALA A 507 -0.51 17.33 5.29
N PRO A 508 -1.46 18.22 5.65
CA PRO A 508 -2.86 18.10 5.23
C PRO A 508 -3.03 18.06 3.70
N ASP A 509 -2.21 18.87 3.01
CA ASP A 509 -2.09 18.87 1.55
C ASP A 509 -0.62 18.72 1.17
N ALA A 510 -0.25 17.51 0.74
CA ALA A 510 1.10 17.21 0.31
C ALA A 510 1.57 18.04 -0.90
N SER A 511 0.68 18.35 -1.84
CA SER A 511 1.03 19.08 -3.06
C SER A 511 1.37 20.53 -2.72
N GLN A 512 0.53 21.16 -1.89
CA GLN A 512 0.79 22.51 -1.39
C GLN A 512 2.07 22.55 -0.56
N PHE A 513 2.27 21.59 0.34
CA PHE A 513 3.45 21.52 1.18
C PHE A 513 4.74 21.37 0.36
N ILE A 514 4.75 20.51 -0.67
CA ILE A 514 5.92 20.34 -1.56
C ILE A 514 6.27 21.66 -2.25
N GLN A 515 5.28 22.39 -2.75
CA GLN A 515 5.50 23.68 -3.40
C GLN A 515 6.07 24.72 -2.43
N GLN A 516 5.52 24.81 -1.22
CA GLN A 516 6.04 25.71 -0.18
C GLN A 516 7.46 25.32 0.26
N LEU A 517 7.73 24.02 0.40
CA LEU A 517 9.02 23.49 0.82
C LEU A 517 10.12 23.79 -0.22
N CYS A 518 9.84 23.56 -1.51
CA CYS A 518 10.87 23.63 -2.55
C CYS A 518 10.96 25.00 -3.22
N ALA A 519 9.84 25.69 -3.42
CA ALA A 519 9.78 26.98 -4.13
C ALA A 519 9.65 28.18 -3.18
N GLY A 520 9.27 27.95 -1.92
CA GLY A 520 8.99 28.99 -0.93
C GLY A 520 7.52 29.42 -0.92
N PRO A 521 7.05 30.02 0.19
CA PRO A 521 5.63 30.35 0.39
C PRO A 521 5.09 31.39 -0.58
N GLU A 522 5.90 32.39 -0.97
CA GLU A 522 5.49 33.43 -1.92
C GLU A 522 5.29 32.87 -3.33
N ALA A 523 6.26 32.09 -3.82
CA ALA A 523 6.18 31.45 -5.13
C ALA A 523 5.03 30.42 -5.18
N ALA A 524 4.83 29.65 -4.11
CA ALA A 524 3.72 28.72 -4.00
C ALA A 524 2.36 29.44 -4.04
N ALA A 525 2.23 30.57 -3.35
CA ALA A 525 1.02 31.39 -3.39
C ALA A 525 0.77 31.99 -4.78
N ALA A 526 1.82 32.46 -5.46
CA ALA A 526 1.73 32.97 -6.82
C ALA A 526 1.31 31.88 -7.83
N ALA A 527 1.88 30.68 -7.72
CA ALA A 527 1.50 29.54 -8.55
C ALA A 527 0.04 29.11 -8.32
N ALA A 528 -0.40 29.06 -7.07
CA ALA A 528 -1.80 28.76 -6.73
C ALA A 528 -2.76 29.83 -7.26
N ALA A 529 -2.40 31.11 -7.17
CA ALA A 529 -3.19 32.22 -7.72
C ALA A 529 -3.24 32.18 -9.26
N ALA A 530 -2.14 31.83 -9.92
CA ALA A 530 -2.08 31.69 -11.37
C ALA A 530 -2.97 30.52 -11.87
N GLU A 531 -2.95 29.38 -11.17
CA GLU A 531 -3.81 28.24 -11.51
C GLU A 531 -5.28 28.57 -11.24
N ALA A 532 -5.61 29.26 -10.14
CA ALA A 532 -6.97 29.71 -9.85
C ALA A 532 -7.49 30.75 -10.85
N ALA A 533 -6.61 31.58 -11.42
CA ALA A 533 -6.95 32.56 -12.45
C ALA A 533 -6.99 31.98 -13.87
N ARG A 534 -6.54 30.73 -14.07
CA ARG A 534 -6.49 30.08 -15.38
C ARG A 534 -7.90 29.81 -15.89
N LYS A 535 -8.25 30.44 -17.02
CA LYS A 535 -9.51 30.11 -17.72
C LYS A 535 -9.42 28.70 -18.30
N PRO A 536 -10.46 27.86 -18.16
CA PRO A 536 -10.50 26.57 -18.83
C PRO A 536 -10.43 26.77 -20.34
N ASP A 537 -9.73 25.86 -21.01
CA ASP A 537 -9.66 25.83 -22.48
C ASP A 537 -11.09 25.77 -23.06
N PRO A 538 -11.36 26.21 -24.29
CA PRO A 538 -12.66 25.97 -24.92
C PRO A 538 -12.95 24.46 -25.05
N LEU A 539 -14.22 24.06 -25.02
CA LEU A 539 -14.59 22.66 -25.28
C LEU A 539 -14.14 22.24 -26.69
N LEU A 540 -13.58 21.03 -26.80
CA LEU A 540 -13.38 20.38 -28.09
C LEU A 540 -14.74 19.92 -28.64
N VAL A 541 -14.96 20.14 -29.92
CA VAL A 541 -16.22 19.85 -30.59
C VAL A 541 -15.96 18.87 -31.73
N LYS A 542 -16.63 17.72 -31.67
CA LYS A 542 -16.60 16.70 -32.71
C LYS A 542 -17.97 16.57 -33.37
N ILE A 543 -17.98 16.63 -34.71
CA ILE A 543 -19.17 16.35 -35.53
C ILE A 543 -19.01 14.97 -36.17
N CYS A 544 -19.78 13.99 -35.69
CA CYS A 544 -19.68 12.58 -36.06
C CYS A 544 -20.74 12.15 -37.09
N GLY A 545 -20.41 11.13 -37.88
CA GLY A 545 -21.32 10.60 -38.91
C GLY A 545 -21.42 11.49 -40.15
N THR A 546 -20.34 12.21 -40.46
CA THR A 546 -20.26 13.10 -41.61
C THR A 546 -20.19 12.29 -42.90
N ARG A 547 -21.10 12.60 -43.83
CA ARG A 547 -21.31 11.84 -45.08
C ARG A 547 -21.11 12.66 -46.35
N THR A 548 -21.00 13.99 -46.24
CA THR A 548 -20.84 14.88 -47.38
C THR A 548 -19.73 15.91 -47.13
N VAL A 549 -19.19 16.46 -48.22
CA VAL A 549 -18.15 17.51 -48.16
C VAL A 549 -18.72 18.79 -47.55
N GLU A 550 -19.96 19.13 -47.87
CA GLU A 550 -20.64 20.33 -47.36
C GLU A 550 -20.82 20.27 -45.84
N GLY A 551 -21.17 19.10 -45.30
CA GLY A 551 -21.27 18.89 -43.85
C GLY A 551 -19.92 19.01 -43.15
N ALA A 552 -18.87 18.43 -43.76
CA ALA A 552 -17.51 18.51 -43.24
C ALA A 552 -16.98 19.95 -43.21
N LEU A 553 -17.18 20.70 -44.29
CA LEU A 553 -16.77 22.10 -44.39
C LEU A 553 -17.61 23.01 -43.48
N ALA A 554 -18.93 22.80 -43.38
CA ALA A 554 -19.76 23.55 -42.45
C ALA A 554 -19.31 23.36 -40.99
N ALA A 555 -18.92 22.15 -40.59
CA ALA A 555 -18.33 21.87 -39.28
C ALA A 555 -16.98 22.60 -39.10
N ALA A 556 -16.11 22.53 -40.11
CA ALA A 556 -14.79 23.17 -40.09
C ALA A 556 -14.88 24.71 -39.97
N GLU A 557 -15.74 25.34 -40.79
CA GLU A 557 -16.02 26.77 -40.81
C GLU A 557 -16.65 27.26 -39.52
N ALA A 558 -17.56 26.47 -38.93
CA ALA A 558 -18.16 26.78 -37.63
C ALA A 558 -17.16 26.69 -36.48
N GLY A 559 -16.01 26.04 -36.70
CA GLY A 559 -14.92 25.94 -35.74
C GLY A 559 -14.83 24.61 -34.98
N ALA A 560 -15.49 23.55 -35.45
CA ALA A 560 -15.35 22.20 -34.88
C ALA A 560 -13.88 21.76 -34.90
N ASP A 561 -13.43 21.04 -33.87
CA ASP A 561 -12.04 20.58 -33.75
C ASP A 561 -11.84 19.22 -34.41
N MET A 562 -12.92 18.45 -34.58
CA MET A 562 -12.89 17.10 -35.13
C MET A 562 -14.08 16.84 -36.06
N VAL A 563 -13.83 16.15 -37.17
CA VAL A 563 -14.86 15.67 -38.11
C VAL A 563 -14.77 14.16 -38.18
N GLY A 564 -15.85 13.47 -37.80
CA GLY A 564 -15.92 12.01 -37.71
C GLY A 564 -16.64 11.37 -38.89
N MET A 565 -16.00 10.38 -39.51
CA MET A 565 -16.56 9.50 -40.53
C MET A 565 -16.83 8.12 -39.94
N ILE A 566 -18.05 7.59 -40.11
CA ILE A 566 -18.38 6.23 -39.68
C ILE A 566 -17.99 5.25 -40.78
N LEU A 567 -16.97 4.43 -40.51
CA LEU A 567 -16.38 3.47 -41.44
C LEU A 567 -16.82 2.03 -41.14
N VAL A 568 -17.91 1.89 -40.37
CA VAL A 568 -18.49 0.62 -39.95
C VAL A 568 -19.49 0.14 -41.00
N PRO A 569 -19.28 -1.00 -41.67
CA PRO A 569 -20.20 -1.51 -42.68
C PRO A 569 -21.63 -1.69 -42.16
N ASN A 570 -22.62 -1.51 -43.04
CA ASN A 570 -24.05 -1.78 -42.77
C ASN A 570 -24.67 -0.94 -41.63
N ARG A 571 -24.11 0.22 -41.30
CA ARG A 571 -24.71 1.19 -40.37
C ARG A 571 -25.40 2.33 -41.11
N LYS A 572 -26.44 2.90 -40.49
CA LYS A 572 -27.25 3.99 -41.08
C LYS A 572 -26.42 5.19 -41.56
N ARG A 573 -25.32 5.49 -40.87
CA ARG A 573 -24.46 6.65 -41.13
C ARG A 573 -23.11 6.28 -41.76
N THR A 574 -22.97 5.06 -42.29
CA THR A 574 -21.75 4.63 -42.97
C THR A 574 -21.49 5.54 -44.16
N VAL A 575 -20.27 6.03 -44.30
CA VAL A 575 -19.86 6.82 -45.47
C VAL A 575 -19.37 5.88 -46.59
N SER A 576 -19.66 6.20 -47.85
CA SER A 576 -19.10 5.47 -48.99
C SER A 576 -17.60 5.75 -49.14
N ASP A 577 -16.86 4.88 -49.84
CA ASP A 577 -15.42 5.06 -50.07
C ASP A 577 -15.16 6.35 -50.89
N GLU A 578 -16.00 6.66 -51.88
CA GLU A 578 -15.91 7.90 -52.66
C GLU A 578 -16.13 9.15 -51.79
N ALA A 579 -17.18 9.13 -50.95
CA ALA A 579 -17.49 10.25 -50.07
C ALA A 579 -16.42 10.42 -48.98
N ALA A 580 -15.87 9.33 -48.43
CA ALA A 580 -14.80 9.37 -47.44
C ALA A 580 -13.51 10.00 -48.01
N LYS A 581 -13.13 9.64 -49.24
CA LYS A 581 -12.01 10.27 -49.96
C LYS A 581 -12.25 11.76 -50.20
N ALA A 582 -13.45 12.13 -50.62
CA ALA A 582 -13.81 13.52 -50.89
C ALA A 582 -13.78 14.37 -49.61
N ILE A 583 -14.35 13.86 -48.50
CA ILE A 583 -14.30 14.51 -47.19
C ILE A 583 -12.86 14.65 -46.71
N SER A 584 -12.06 13.59 -46.81
CA SER A 584 -10.65 13.64 -46.42
C SER A 584 -9.88 14.72 -47.20
N ALA A 585 -10.01 14.75 -48.53
CA ALA A 585 -9.37 15.76 -49.36
C ALA A 585 -9.82 17.18 -49.00
N ALA A 586 -11.11 17.40 -48.76
CA ALA A 586 -11.65 18.70 -48.39
C ALA A 586 -11.13 19.19 -47.03
N ILE A 587 -11.12 18.34 -46.01
CA ILE A 587 -10.59 18.69 -44.68
C ILE A 587 -9.09 18.97 -44.73
N HIS A 588 -8.31 18.16 -45.44
CA HIS A 588 -6.87 18.36 -45.59
C HIS A 588 -6.50 19.63 -46.35
N SER A 589 -7.38 20.09 -47.26
CA SER A 589 -7.21 21.33 -48.02
C SER A 589 -7.75 22.56 -47.30
N PHE A 590 -8.54 22.37 -46.23
CA PHE A 590 -9.08 23.47 -45.45
C PHE A 590 -8.00 24.13 -44.60
N SER A 591 -8.06 25.45 -44.49
CA SER A 591 -7.22 26.22 -43.58
C SER A 591 -8.09 27.25 -42.86
N ARG A 592 -8.04 27.24 -41.52
CA ARG A 592 -8.69 28.25 -40.68
C ARG A 592 -8.07 29.62 -41.01
N PRO A 593 -8.88 30.69 -41.09
CA PRO A 593 -8.36 32.05 -41.13
C PRO A 593 -7.39 32.25 -39.96
N THR A 594 -6.19 32.78 -40.22
CA THR A 594 -5.13 32.95 -39.21
C THR A 594 -5.67 33.63 -37.96
N ALA A 595 -5.74 32.89 -36.85
CA ALA A 595 -6.01 33.47 -35.54
C ALA A 595 -4.84 34.36 -35.12
N SER A 596 -5.13 35.49 -34.46
CA SER A 596 -4.10 36.37 -33.88
C SER A 596 -3.09 35.59 -33.03
N PRO A 597 -1.83 36.06 -32.89
CA PRO A 597 -0.73 35.30 -32.25
C PRO A 597 -0.87 35.08 -30.73
N ALA A 598 -2.04 35.32 -30.15
CA ALA A 598 -2.24 35.47 -28.70
C ALA A 598 -2.92 34.28 -28.02
N THR A 599 -2.97 33.11 -28.65
CA THR A 599 -3.42 31.89 -27.94
C THR A 599 -2.20 31.26 -27.30
N THR A 600 -2.06 31.45 -25.98
CA THR A 600 -1.03 30.88 -25.12
C THR A 600 -0.79 29.41 -25.50
N THR A 601 0.33 29.12 -26.14
CA THR A 601 0.76 27.73 -26.37
C THR A 601 0.93 27.08 -25.01
N THR A 602 0.02 26.17 -24.65
CA THR A 602 0.19 25.28 -23.49
C THR A 602 1.37 24.35 -23.80
N THR A 603 2.59 24.83 -23.58
CA THR A 603 3.81 24.03 -23.74
C THR A 603 3.85 23.00 -22.61
N ILE A 604 4.04 21.73 -22.95
CA ILE A 604 4.26 20.64 -21.99
C ILE A 604 5.57 20.95 -21.23
N PRO A 605 5.54 21.16 -19.89
CA PRO A 605 6.76 21.32 -19.10
C PRO A 605 7.82 20.25 -19.39
N THR A 606 9.07 20.67 -19.59
CA THR A 606 10.18 19.76 -19.92
C THR A 606 10.86 19.16 -18.69
N ASN A 607 10.57 19.67 -17.49
CA ASN A 607 11.26 19.34 -16.24
C ASN A 607 10.32 18.93 -15.11
N GLN A 608 9.01 18.80 -15.35
CA GLN A 608 8.02 18.38 -14.36
C GLN A 608 7.07 17.34 -14.94
N ALA A 609 6.62 16.41 -14.09
CA ALA A 609 5.65 15.42 -14.47
C ALA A 609 4.26 16.05 -14.69
N ILE A 610 3.54 15.57 -15.70
CA ILE A 610 2.20 16.05 -16.05
C ILE A 610 1.28 14.85 -16.12
N ASP A 611 0.01 15.05 -15.76
CA ASP A 611 -0.99 14.01 -15.92
C ASP A 611 -1.10 13.57 -17.39
N PHE A 612 -1.31 12.27 -17.58
CA PHE A 612 -1.39 11.64 -18.89
C PHE A 612 -2.52 12.21 -19.75
N PHE A 613 -3.74 12.32 -19.21
CA PHE A 613 -4.90 12.81 -19.95
C PHE A 613 -4.83 14.31 -20.16
N ALA A 614 -4.22 15.07 -19.25
CA ALA A 614 -3.92 16.48 -19.48
C ALA A 614 -3.03 16.67 -20.72
N THR A 615 -1.95 15.88 -20.83
CA THR A 615 -1.06 15.90 -21.99
C THR A 615 -1.76 15.50 -23.28
N ALA A 616 -2.56 14.43 -23.23
CA ALA A 616 -3.31 13.97 -24.40
C ALA A 616 -4.34 15.01 -24.87
N SER A 617 -5.00 15.69 -23.93
CA SER A 617 -5.93 16.79 -24.21
C SER A 617 -5.24 17.94 -24.96
N THR A 618 -4.04 18.34 -24.53
CA THR A 618 -3.25 19.38 -25.22
C THR A 618 -2.90 18.99 -26.65
N LYS A 619 -2.62 17.71 -26.91
CA LYS A 619 -2.35 17.21 -28.28
C LYS A 619 -3.61 17.23 -29.16
N LEU A 620 -4.76 16.87 -28.60
CA LEU A 620 -6.04 16.92 -29.32
C LEU A 620 -6.51 18.36 -29.59
N ALA A 621 -6.20 19.29 -28.68
CA ALA A 621 -6.61 20.68 -28.71
C ALA A 621 -5.62 21.63 -29.41
N HIS A 622 -4.53 21.11 -29.98
CA HIS A 622 -3.36 21.94 -30.29
C HIS A 622 -3.72 23.15 -31.17
N PRO A 623 -3.53 24.39 -30.70
CA PRO A 623 -4.07 25.61 -31.33
C PRO A 623 -3.45 25.92 -32.71
N THR A 624 -2.41 25.19 -33.11
CA THR A 624 -1.81 25.28 -34.46
C THR A 624 -2.50 24.39 -35.49
N HIS A 625 -3.57 23.66 -35.12
CA HIS A 625 -4.33 22.88 -36.08
C HIS A 625 -5.01 23.83 -37.06
N ALA A 626 -4.40 23.99 -38.23
CA ALA A 626 -4.94 24.78 -39.34
C ALA A 626 -6.29 24.22 -39.85
N ARG A 627 -6.66 23.00 -39.47
CA ARG A 627 -7.89 22.31 -39.88
C ARG A 627 -8.44 21.45 -38.73
N PRO A 628 -9.73 21.07 -38.74
CA PRO A 628 -10.19 20.01 -37.84
C PRO A 628 -9.46 18.69 -38.10
N LEU A 629 -9.32 17.88 -37.06
CA LEU A 629 -8.78 16.52 -37.13
C LEU A 629 -9.84 15.58 -37.74
N LEU A 630 -9.41 14.75 -38.67
CA LEU A 630 -10.27 13.75 -39.31
C LEU A 630 -10.26 12.45 -38.50
N VAL A 631 -11.44 12.04 -38.06
CA VAL A 631 -11.63 10.87 -37.19
C VAL A 631 -12.34 9.76 -37.96
N GLY A 632 -11.78 8.55 -37.97
CA GLY A 632 -12.50 7.36 -38.44
C GLY A 632 -13.08 6.57 -37.27
N VAL A 633 -14.37 6.25 -37.34
CA VAL A 633 -15.07 5.45 -36.32
C VAL A 633 -15.18 4.01 -36.77
N PHE A 634 -14.72 3.09 -35.92
CA PHE A 634 -14.68 1.65 -36.14
C PHE A 634 -15.46 0.92 -35.05
N LEU A 635 -15.97 -0.26 -35.37
CA LEU A 635 -16.73 -1.12 -34.47
C LEU A 635 -16.40 -2.59 -34.78
N ASP A 636 -15.51 -3.17 -33.98
CA ASP A 636 -15.10 -4.58 -34.04
C ASP A 636 -14.54 -5.02 -35.40
N GLN A 637 -14.03 -4.06 -36.18
CA GLN A 637 -13.34 -4.35 -37.44
C GLN A 637 -11.94 -4.90 -37.18
N PRO A 638 -11.42 -5.83 -38.00
CA PRO A 638 -10.06 -6.33 -37.85
C PRO A 638 -9.03 -5.20 -37.88
N LEU A 639 -7.99 -5.29 -37.06
CA LEU A 639 -6.90 -4.30 -36.99
C LEU A 639 -6.31 -3.99 -38.38
N ALA A 640 -6.14 -5.00 -39.24
CA ALA A 640 -5.65 -4.81 -40.61
C ALA A 640 -6.54 -3.86 -41.44
N THR A 641 -7.86 -3.97 -41.31
CA THR A 641 -8.84 -3.09 -41.94
C THR A 641 -8.74 -1.68 -41.37
N ILE A 642 -8.63 -1.54 -40.04
CA ILE A 642 -8.48 -0.23 -39.38
C ILE A 642 -7.24 0.50 -39.92
N LEU A 643 -6.10 -0.19 -39.99
CA LEU A 643 -4.84 0.38 -40.48
C LEU A 643 -4.87 0.71 -41.97
N GLU A 644 -5.56 -0.09 -42.77
CA GLU A 644 -5.73 0.18 -44.20
C GLU A 644 -6.60 1.42 -44.45
N LEU A 645 -7.73 1.55 -43.75
CA LEU A 645 -8.60 2.71 -43.87
C LEU A 645 -7.98 3.97 -43.24
N GLN A 646 -7.22 3.83 -42.14
CA GLN A 646 -6.43 4.92 -41.56
C GLN A 646 -5.47 5.52 -42.57
N ARG A 647 -4.71 4.69 -43.29
CA ARG A 647 -3.80 5.15 -44.36
C ARG A 647 -4.55 5.70 -45.56
N ARG A 648 -5.58 4.99 -46.05
CA ARG A 648 -6.33 5.36 -47.25
C ARG A 648 -6.94 6.75 -47.15
N TYR A 649 -7.50 7.09 -46.00
CA TYR A 649 -8.18 8.36 -45.79
C TYR A 649 -7.34 9.38 -45.01
N ALA A 650 -6.07 9.07 -44.73
CA ALA A 650 -5.18 9.91 -43.91
C ALA A 650 -5.84 10.37 -42.60
N LEU A 651 -6.42 9.42 -41.85
CA LEU A 651 -7.09 9.74 -40.58
C LEU A 651 -6.07 10.21 -39.55
N ASP A 652 -6.38 11.30 -38.84
CA ASP A 652 -5.58 11.83 -37.74
C ASP A 652 -5.90 11.16 -36.41
N ILE A 653 -7.09 10.57 -36.29
CA ILE A 653 -7.57 9.88 -35.08
C ILE A 653 -8.34 8.63 -35.50
N VAL A 654 -8.12 7.54 -34.77
CA VAL A 654 -8.98 6.35 -34.82
C VAL A 654 -9.89 6.34 -33.60
N GLN A 655 -11.19 6.17 -33.80
CA GLN A 655 -12.16 5.99 -32.72
C GLN A 655 -12.60 4.53 -32.67
N LEU A 656 -12.26 3.83 -31.58
CA LEU A 656 -12.65 2.44 -31.32
C LEU A 656 -13.95 2.44 -30.51
N HIS A 657 -15.04 1.98 -31.15
CA HIS A 657 -16.39 2.14 -30.65
C HIS A 657 -17.04 0.83 -30.19
N GLY A 658 -16.35 -0.31 -30.35
CA GLY A 658 -16.83 -1.66 -30.07
C GLY A 658 -16.17 -2.27 -28.84
N SER A 659 -15.76 -3.52 -28.97
CA SER A 659 -15.06 -4.34 -27.98
C SER A 659 -13.58 -4.54 -28.33
N GLU A 660 -13.01 -3.65 -29.16
CA GLU A 660 -11.62 -3.76 -29.60
C GLU A 660 -10.65 -3.75 -28.39
N PRO A 661 -9.57 -4.56 -28.42
CA PRO A 661 -8.57 -4.58 -27.35
C PRO A 661 -7.91 -3.22 -27.13
N LEU A 662 -7.82 -2.77 -25.88
CA LEU A 662 -7.19 -1.48 -25.52
C LEU A 662 -5.71 -1.43 -25.89
N GLU A 663 -5.04 -2.58 -25.92
CA GLU A 663 -3.63 -2.72 -26.27
C GLU A 663 -3.32 -2.17 -27.66
N TRP A 664 -4.29 -2.20 -28.58
CA TRP A 664 -4.18 -1.66 -29.95
C TRP A 664 -3.94 -0.14 -30.00
N ALA A 665 -4.29 0.54 -28.92
CA ALA A 665 -4.22 1.98 -28.78
C ALA A 665 -3.06 2.45 -27.88
N SER A 666 -2.24 1.51 -27.37
CA SER A 666 -1.09 1.87 -26.53
C SER A 666 0.00 2.63 -27.29
N SER A 667 0.83 3.42 -26.60
CA SER A 667 1.90 4.22 -27.22
C SER A 667 2.96 3.40 -27.97
N SER A 668 3.01 2.10 -27.71
CA SER A 668 3.86 1.11 -28.38
C SER A 668 3.10 0.25 -29.39
N SER A 669 1.88 0.65 -29.78
CA SER A 669 0.93 -0.19 -30.50
C SER A 669 0.91 0.00 -32.03
N ALA A 670 0.05 -0.80 -32.66
CA ALA A 670 -0.12 -0.92 -34.09
C ALA A 670 -0.82 0.28 -34.74
N ILE A 671 -1.68 1.01 -34.03
CA ILE A 671 -2.39 2.18 -34.56
C ILE A 671 -1.47 3.42 -34.47
N PRO A 672 -1.04 4.01 -35.60
CA PRO A 672 0.01 5.04 -35.60
C PRO A 672 -0.48 6.46 -35.27
N VAL A 673 -1.73 6.58 -34.82
CA VAL A 673 -2.39 7.86 -34.55
C VAL A 673 -3.14 7.79 -33.21
N PRO A 674 -3.41 8.94 -32.55
CA PRO A 674 -4.19 8.97 -31.32
C PRO A 674 -5.51 8.21 -31.43
N VAL A 675 -5.86 7.50 -30.35
CA VAL A 675 -7.10 6.73 -30.29
C VAL A 675 -8.10 7.35 -29.31
N LEU A 676 -9.34 7.56 -29.76
CA LEU A 676 -10.48 7.79 -28.89
C LEU A 676 -11.16 6.45 -28.62
N ARG A 677 -11.34 6.09 -27.35
CA ARG A 677 -11.99 4.84 -26.97
C ARG A 677 -13.35 5.14 -26.36
N ARG A 678 -14.40 4.54 -26.90
CA ARG A 678 -15.75 4.67 -26.36
C ARG A 678 -15.90 3.83 -25.08
N PHE A 679 -16.58 4.37 -24.07
CA PHE A 679 -16.93 3.65 -22.85
C PHE A 679 -18.40 3.85 -22.49
N ALA A 680 -19.04 2.83 -21.91
CA ALA A 680 -20.33 2.92 -21.23
C ALA A 680 -20.16 3.21 -19.73
N PRO A 681 -21.19 3.75 -19.04
CA PRO A 681 -21.18 3.84 -17.58
C PRO A 681 -20.83 2.51 -16.92
N GLY A 682 -19.81 2.51 -16.07
CA GLY A 682 -19.31 1.33 -15.36
C GLY A 682 -18.41 0.39 -16.19
N GLU A 683 -18.11 0.70 -17.45
CA GLU A 683 -17.19 -0.10 -18.25
C GLU A 683 -15.74 0.04 -17.72
N PRO A 684 -15.02 -1.08 -17.49
CA PRO A 684 -13.66 -1.03 -16.98
C PRO A 684 -12.71 -0.39 -18.00
N GLY A 685 -11.64 0.21 -17.50
CA GLY A 685 -10.59 0.78 -18.34
C GLY A 685 -10.83 2.22 -18.80
N LEU A 686 -11.93 2.88 -18.40
CA LEU A 686 -12.20 4.31 -18.70
C LEU A 686 -10.98 5.21 -18.42
N GLY A 687 -10.34 4.99 -17.27
CA GLY A 687 -9.13 5.68 -16.82
C GLY A 687 -7.82 4.94 -17.13
N ALA A 688 -7.75 4.02 -18.09
CA ALA A 688 -6.50 3.31 -18.40
C ALA A 688 -5.49 4.25 -19.10
N ARG A 689 -4.48 4.73 -18.36
CA ARG A 689 -3.44 5.63 -18.91
C ARG A 689 -2.55 4.86 -19.87
N GLY A 690 -2.18 5.51 -20.97
CA GLY A 690 -1.32 4.91 -21.98
C GLY A 690 -2.02 3.93 -22.92
N TYR A 691 -3.34 3.75 -22.81
CA TYR A 691 -4.14 2.84 -23.65
C TYR A 691 -5.17 3.55 -24.54
N HIS A 692 -5.36 4.86 -24.39
CA HIS A 692 -6.13 5.70 -25.31
C HIS A 692 -5.77 7.16 -25.05
N ALA A 693 -5.94 8.03 -26.05
CA ALA A 693 -5.66 9.46 -25.89
C ALA A 693 -6.75 10.14 -25.06
N ALA A 694 -8.01 9.86 -25.33
CA ALA A 694 -9.12 10.32 -24.51
C ALA A 694 -10.29 9.32 -24.52
N PRO A 695 -10.92 9.07 -23.36
CA PRO A 695 -12.15 8.32 -23.28
C PRO A 695 -13.33 9.14 -23.82
N LEU A 696 -14.12 8.52 -24.69
CA LEU A 696 -15.40 9.04 -25.18
C LEU A 696 -16.52 8.36 -24.38
N PHE A 697 -17.15 9.10 -23.48
CA PHE A 697 -18.16 8.59 -22.58
C PHE A 697 -19.54 8.68 -23.24
N ASP A 698 -20.20 7.54 -23.47
CA ASP A 698 -21.47 7.44 -24.22
C ASP A 698 -22.46 6.53 -23.48
N SER A 699 -23.76 6.72 -23.71
CA SER A 699 -24.88 6.21 -22.89
C SER A 699 -25.07 4.70 -22.85
N GLY A 700 -24.47 3.91 -23.75
CA GLY A 700 -24.55 2.44 -23.67
C GLY A 700 -24.71 1.76 -25.02
N SER A 701 -25.62 2.28 -25.85
CA SER A 701 -25.98 1.71 -27.14
C SER A 701 -24.85 1.80 -28.17
N ALA A 702 -24.72 0.83 -29.08
CA ALA A 702 -23.76 0.80 -30.20
C ALA A 702 -24.03 1.89 -31.26
N GLY A 703 -24.02 3.16 -30.84
CA GLY A 703 -24.28 4.36 -31.63
C GLY A 703 -25.76 4.62 -31.95
N GLY A 704 -26.15 5.90 -31.97
CA GLY A 704 -27.33 6.37 -32.70
C GLY A 704 -28.70 6.13 -32.05
N SER A 705 -28.79 5.84 -30.75
CA SER A 705 -30.07 5.71 -30.02
C SER A 705 -30.72 7.05 -29.67
N GLY A 706 -29.95 8.16 -29.71
CA GLY A 706 -30.39 9.48 -29.25
C GLY A 706 -30.51 9.59 -27.73
N GLN A 707 -30.13 8.56 -26.97
CA GLN A 707 -30.22 8.57 -25.51
C GLN A 707 -29.13 9.44 -24.91
N LEU A 708 -29.55 10.35 -24.03
CA LEU A 708 -28.67 11.20 -23.24
C LEU A 708 -27.87 10.35 -22.25
N LEU A 709 -26.60 10.68 -22.08
CA LEU A 709 -25.76 10.10 -21.04
C LEU A 709 -26.25 10.51 -19.65
N ASP A 710 -26.27 9.56 -18.70
CA ASP A 710 -26.64 9.82 -17.32
C ASP A 710 -25.62 10.75 -16.63
N ALA A 711 -26.09 11.94 -16.22
CA ALA A 711 -25.27 12.92 -15.52
C ALA A 711 -24.73 12.40 -14.17
N VAL A 712 -25.46 11.51 -13.50
CA VAL A 712 -24.99 10.89 -12.25
C VAL A 712 -23.78 9.99 -12.52
N ALA A 713 -23.84 9.20 -13.58
CA ALA A 713 -22.71 8.38 -14.02
C ALA A 713 -21.48 9.22 -14.43
N VAL A 714 -21.68 10.33 -15.15
CA VAL A 714 -20.60 11.27 -15.50
C VAL A 714 -19.91 11.79 -14.25
N LYS A 715 -20.70 12.30 -13.30
CA LYS A 715 -20.20 12.84 -12.05
C LYS A 715 -19.47 11.78 -11.22
N ALA A 716 -20.03 10.57 -11.11
CA ALA A 716 -19.41 9.47 -10.38
C ALA A 716 -18.05 9.07 -10.99
N ALA A 717 -17.95 8.97 -12.32
CA ALA A 717 -16.70 8.64 -13.00
C ALA A 717 -15.62 9.70 -12.77
N LEU A 718 -15.99 10.99 -12.90
CA LEU A 718 -15.07 12.09 -12.65
C LEU A 718 -14.65 12.18 -11.17
N GLN A 719 -15.56 11.90 -10.23
CA GLN A 719 -15.23 11.92 -8.80
C GLN A 719 -14.33 10.75 -8.36
N GLY A 720 -14.46 9.60 -9.03
CA GLY A 720 -13.60 8.43 -8.76
C GLY A 720 -12.14 8.62 -9.18
N ASP A 721 -11.85 9.59 -10.03
CA ASP A 721 -10.51 9.85 -10.55
C ASP A 721 -10.32 11.34 -10.88
N SER A 722 -9.60 12.06 -10.02
CA SER A 722 -9.41 13.51 -10.12
C SER A 722 -8.75 13.97 -11.42
N GLU A 723 -8.01 13.08 -12.09
CA GLU A 723 -7.30 13.42 -13.32
C GLU A 723 -7.97 12.86 -14.58
N LEU A 724 -9.09 12.15 -14.44
CA LEU A 724 -9.84 11.69 -15.60
C LEU A 724 -10.33 12.90 -16.40
N ARG A 725 -10.10 12.87 -17.71
CA ARG A 725 -10.63 13.85 -18.66
C ARG A 725 -11.40 13.12 -19.75
N VAL A 726 -12.61 13.55 -20.06
CA VAL A 726 -13.54 12.82 -20.94
C VAL A 726 -14.07 13.68 -22.08
N VAL A 727 -14.39 13.04 -23.20
CA VAL A 727 -15.27 13.60 -24.24
C VAL A 727 -16.66 13.03 -24.03
N LEU A 728 -17.70 13.87 -23.92
CA LEU A 728 -19.07 13.38 -23.76
C LEU A 728 -19.74 13.13 -25.12
N ALA A 729 -20.49 12.05 -25.22
CA ALA A 729 -21.31 11.70 -26.37
C ALA A 729 -22.67 11.15 -25.92
N GLY A 730 -23.58 10.97 -26.87
CA GLY A 730 -24.90 10.39 -26.63
C GLY A 730 -25.98 11.44 -26.35
N GLY A 731 -26.96 11.54 -27.26
CA GLY A 731 -28.14 12.41 -27.10
C GLY A 731 -27.87 13.93 -27.11
N LEU A 732 -26.66 14.37 -27.44
CA LEU A 732 -26.33 15.79 -27.50
C LEU A 732 -26.96 16.47 -28.72
N GLU A 733 -27.45 17.70 -28.54
CA GLU A 733 -28.02 18.57 -29.56
C GLU A 733 -27.75 20.05 -29.21
N PRO A 734 -27.95 21.03 -30.12
CA PRO A 734 -27.62 22.43 -29.84
C PRO A 734 -28.22 22.99 -28.55
N GLY A 735 -29.42 22.53 -28.16
CA GLY A 735 -30.16 23.03 -27.00
C GLY A 735 -29.68 22.51 -25.63
N ASN A 736 -28.98 21.37 -25.55
CA ASN A 736 -28.72 20.70 -24.28
C ASN A 736 -27.25 20.67 -23.84
N VAL A 737 -26.29 21.07 -24.70
CA VAL A 737 -24.84 20.93 -24.43
C VAL A 737 -24.42 21.61 -23.13
N ALA A 738 -24.87 22.85 -22.90
CA ALA A 738 -24.49 23.63 -21.73
C ALA A 738 -25.00 22.99 -20.43
N GLU A 739 -26.22 22.46 -20.44
CA GLU A 739 -26.83 21.77 -19.29
C GLU A 739 -26.08 20.47 -18.98
N VAL A 740 -25.83 19.63 -20.00
CA VAL A 740 -25.15 18.33 -19.82
C VAL A 740 -23.74 18.50 -19.27
N VAL A 741 -22.98 19.48 -19.79
CA VAL A 741 -21.64 19.78 -19.28
C VAL A 741 -21.72 20.38 -17.88
N GLY A 742 -22.65 21.31 -17.65
CA GLY A 742 -22.84 21.97 -16.35
C GLY A 742 -23.28 21.02 -15.23
N ALA A 743 -23.95 19.91 -15.56
CA ALA A 743 -24.39 18.91 -14.58
C ALA A 743 -23.22 18.25 -13.81
N ALA A 744 -22.00 18.28 -14.35
CA ALA A 744 -20.79 17.84 -13.65
C ALA A 744 -20.33 18.81 -12.53
N GLY A 745 -20.90 20.02 -12.45
CA GLY A 745 -20.56 21.04 -11.45
C GLY A 745 -19.09 21.44 -11.50
N LYS A 746 -18.40 21.43 -10.35
CA LYS A 746 -16.98 21.78 -10.25
C LYS A 746 -16.04 20.92 -11.11
N ASP A 747 -16.50 19.74 -11.53
CA ASP A 747 -15.73 18.80 -12.33
C ASP A 747 -15.89 19.05 -13.85
N ALA A 748 -16.73 20.01 -14.27
CA ALA A 748 -17.00 20.33 -15.67
C ALA A 748 -15.73 20.73 -16.45
N ALA A 749 -14.74 21.34 -15.78
CA ALA A 749 -13.44 21.65 -16.38
C ALA A 749 -12.70 20.41 -16.94
N ARG A 750 -13.03 19.21 -16.45
CA ARG A 750 -12.44 17.93 -16.88
C ARG A 750 -13.20 17.25 -18.03
N ILE A 751 -14.37 17.78 -18.41
CA ILE A 751 -15.02 17.42 -19.67
C ILE A 751 -14.32 18.20 -20.78
N ILE A 752 -13.39 17.58 -21.51
CA ILE A 752 -12.55 18.28 -22.48
C ILE A 752 -13.23 18.49 -23.84
N GLY A 753 -14.30 17.75 -24.12
CA GLY A 753 -15.01 17.90 -25.38
C GLY A 753 -16.39 17.25 -25.41
N VAL A 754 -17.08 17.49 -26.51
CA VAL A 754 -18.41 16.96 -26.82
C VAL A 754 -18.46 16.42 -28.24
N ASP A 755 -19.16 15.31 -28.43
CA ASP A 755 -19.36 14.63 -29.71
C ASP A 755 -20.84 14.51 -30.04
N VAL A 756 -21.24 15.02 -31.21
CA VAL A 756 -22.63 14.92 -31.69
C VAL A 756 -22.72 14.10 -32.97
N SER A 757 -23.80 13.34 -33.10
CA SER A 757 -24.16 12.66 -34.35
C SER A 757 -25.61 12.94 -34.73
N SER A 758 -26.59 12.27 -34.11
CA SER A 758 -28.00 12.41 -34.49
C SER A 758 -28.62 13.78 -34.17
N GLY A 759 -28.14 14.49 -33.15
CA GLY A 759 -28.71 15.79 -32.73
C GLY A 759 -28.49 16.93 -33.72
N VAL A 760 -27.65 16.73 -34.75
CA VAL A 760 -27.47 17.67 -35.87
C VAL A 760 -28.06 17.15 -37.18
N GLU A 761 -28.89 16.11 -37.12
CA GLU A 761 -29.64 15.61 -38.28
C GLU A 761 -31.05 16.22 -38.35
N GLU A 762 -31.61 16.17 -39.55
CA GLU A 762 -33.00 16.48 -39.87
C GLU A 762 -33.54 15.42 -40.82
N ASP A 763 -34.87 15.32 -40.94
CA ASP A 763 -35.49 14.40 -41.86
C ASP A 763 -35.23 14.83 -43.31
N GLY A 764 -34.74 13.89 -44.10
CA GLY A 764 -34.49 14.05 -45.53
C GLY A 764 -35.26 13.02 -46.36
N PRO A 765 -35.34 13.23 -47.69
CA PRO A 765 -36.08 12.34 -48.60
C PRO A 765 -35.56 10.89 -48.59
N ASP A 766 -34.27 10.68 -48.33
CA ASP A 766 -33.63 9.36 -48.26
C ASP A 766 -33.28 8.94 -46.81
N GLY A 767 -34.00 9.50 -45.84
CA GLY A 767 -33.76 9.32 -44.40
C GLY A 767 -32.99 10.48 -43.75
N PRO A 768 -32.60 10.34 -42.48
CA PRO A 768 -31.93 11.41 -41.73
C PRO A 768 -30.67 11.89 -42.46
N ARG A 769 -30.53 13.21 -42.58
CA ARG A 769 -29.36 13.88 -43.18
C ARG A 769 -28.82 14.94 -42.23
N GLN A 770 -27.53 15.23 -42.29
CA GLN A 770 -26.96 16.32 -41.49
C GLN A 770 -27.53 17.67 -41.93
N SER A 771 -27.97 18.48 -40.95
CA SER A 771 -28.41 19.85 -41.14
C SER A 771 -27.23 20.79 -40.94
N LEU A 772 -26.86 21.54 -41.98
CA LEU A 772 -25.74 22.49 -41.91
C LEU A 772 -25.98 23.59 -40.88
N GLU A 773 -27.24 23.97 -40.67
CA GLU A 773 -27.65 24.94 -39.65
C GLU A 773 -27.43 24.37 -38.25
N LYS A 774 -27.99 23.19 -37.96
CA LYS A 774 -27.80 22.54 -36.64
C LYS A 774 -26.34 22.26 -36.33
N ILE A 775 -25.51 21.93 -37.33
CA ILE A 775 -24.06 21.82 -37.15
C ILE A 775 -23.48 23.14 -36.62
N ARG A 776 -23.77 24.26 -37.29
CA ARG A 776 -23.27 25.59 -36.88
C ARG A 776 -23.79 25.96 -35.49
N GLU A 777 -25.06 25.71 -35.20
CA GLU A 777 -25.66 25.96 -33.89
C GLU A 777 -25.02 25.12 -32.79
N PHE A 778 -24.79 23.83 -33.03
CA PHE A 778 -24.14 22.94 -32.08
C PHE A 778 -22.72 23.40 -31.76
N VAL A 779 -21.92 23.70 -32.79
CA VAL A 779 -20.55 24.18 -32.58
C VAL A 779 -20.54 25.49 -31.81
N LYS A 780 -21.42 26.43 -32.17
CA LYS A 780 -21.57 27.71 -31.44
C LYS A 780 -21.97 27.49 -29.99
N ALA A 781 -22.96 26.64 -29.73
CA ALA A 781 -23.43 26.32 -28.38
C ALA A 781 -22.31 25.70 -27.54
N ALA A 782 -21.63 24.68 -28.07
CA ALA A 782 -20.55 23.98 -27.37
C ALA A 782 -19.34 24.88 -27.10
N LYS A 783 -18.92 25.71 -28.08
CA LYS A 783 -17.81 26.67 -27.91
C LYS A 783 -18.16 27.81 -26.95
N GLY A 784 -19.45 28.10 -26.74
CA GLY A 784 -19.94 29.11 -25.81
C GLY A 784 -20.12 28.62 -24.36
N VAL A 785 -19.92 27.33 -24.07
CA VAL A 785 -20.06 26.79 -22.71
C VAL A 785 -18.95 27.32 -21.80
N VAL A 786 -19.36 27.95 -20.70
CA VAL A 786 -18.47 28.36 -19.60
C VAL A 786 -18.42 27.22 -18.57
N ARG A 787 -17.21 26.82 -18.17
CA ARG A 787 -16.96 25.63 -17.32
C ARG A 787 -16.25 26.00 -16.03
#